data_AF-A0AAV8YM61-F1
#
_entry.id   AF-A0AAV8YM61-F1
#
_cell.length_a   1.000
_cell.length_b   1.000
_cell.length_c   1.000
_cell.angle_alpha   90.00
_cell.angle_beta   90.00
_cell.angle_gamma   90.00
#
_symmetry.space_group_name_H-M   'P 1'
#
loop_
_entity.id
_entity.type
_entity.pdbx_description
1 polymer ?
#
loop_
_entity_poly.entity_id
_entity_poly.type
_entity_poly.pdbx_seq_one_letter_code
_entity_poly.pdbx_strand_id
1 'polypeptide(L)'
;MANLEDVLKRLGWDDGFQIPISNAENKELERELARLSLRKSKAKTSLDRTSERLDGLKDHFKYVGQENEQNQKLITAHTQQLRALEHQYRVAKAEREGVEQEIKQTAKELRESEEREEKRKCDLERGMAKAEKLKRETDWDSEALSAWEEALRKRDDDNELMKKFSHEDERKYNELEARRQNLQADCDRGRGVVEKMVSELRNCEMIVERTGNRISLKRRCGCCSSATGDVVRAQEMISATHELVEKKKEQLQDANELLSTQQRINRDIENDIQNLNVLNSKMRRDLSELAKHVLLLNGELQCLRRDVVSNTQHLENERINGKRMDHDVAYKGATCAKYQEDINRLNAKVEEMKSSCESSEDKLKRIEKMIEAEERQYDIYMTDTEKLNMVLFLSDRSLKELIAIGKKMELDIANATCNCSHLRKHMMIQTKELNKLKEVVYDMEFRIDDYEQKLVKLEAERRQDANSEEKERRIRELEQSLADHKDVHHTLQNQVDRLEEEMHRLSNTMALDKEQQNILQDRCEQHLLVFEISKKHIAAAKRSTQEKQVEENMMRLRINQIEKDMKKEDKQIYSLEKLRLHLDQAMKERQMDIDMRKMVLHTKKRSLEEDKGRLRSDIGLRRLKIEQLQKKYHIVLMSLGRDEDGQPLSVTHIKIRNAQEKFMLQQEGDVLDQRIKTAEKEIVAMENALKLVNITNVAFKNSLAPVKDEGKAGRFGVSQGVVFGPLLCEINAIRSYQEVREMRELEEKLKETNLILKEFKKVLAAKQGELDETQDKFNEIDDKRSGVKEIIDRLEEEVQMVQKQASDKAEKLQRAECHLKRVSRRLSNTDLSKYDRDFEIRQMKEANRHVLQRLSQMALDYPEMAPLVGRYAAERNVSLPEKRSTPSLSSTSRSSFGSCASSRRKSVGQGGEATTARSDASHSSVLKKIDLSLQI
;
A
#
# COMPACT_ATOMS: atom_id res chain seq x y z
N MET A 1 22.00 -83.16 108.62
CA MET A 1 21.32 -83.14 109.93
C MET A 1 20.66 -81.76 110.08
N ALA A 2 19.78 -81.38 109.14
CA ALA A 2 18.39 -81.82 109.04
C ALA A 2 17.58 -81.33 110.25
N ASN A 3 17.14 -80.06 110.21
CA ASN A 3 15.97 -79.52 110.93
C ASN A 3 15.75 -77.99 110.75
N LEU A 4 16.33 -77.31 109.75
CA LEU A 4 15.97 -75.92 109.41
C LEU A 4 15.26 -75.80 108.06
N GLU A 5 15.67 -76.57 107.05
CA GLU A 5 14.98 -76.64 105.74
C GLU A 5 13.57 -77.23 105.83
N ASP A 6 13.34 -78.27 106.66
CA ASP A 6 12.01 -78.88 106.82
C ASP A 6 11.04 -78.01 107.65
N VAL A 7 11.57 -77.07 108.45
CA VAL A 7 10.76 -76.08 109.19
C VAL A 7 10.35 -74.93 108.27
N LEU A 8 11.24 -74.50 107.37
CA LEU A 8 10.97 -73.45 106.38
C LEU A 8 10.00 -73.89 105.26
N LYS A 9 10.06 -75.17 104.83
CA LYS A 9 9.06 -75.75 103.92
C LYS A 9 7.66 -75.87 104.54
N ARG A 10 7.57 -76.16 105.85
CA ARG A 10 6.27 -76.20 106.57
C ARG A 10 5.65 -74.81 106.83
N LEU A 11 6.42 -73.74 106.69
CA LEU A 11 5.98 -72.35 106.86
C LEU A 11 5.71 -71.62 105.53
N GLY A 12 5.68 -72.34 104.40
CA GLY A 12 5.20 -71.84 103.11
C GLY A 12 6.20 -71.02 102.30
N TRP A 13 7.50 -71.24 102.46
CA TRP A 13 8.53 -70.62 101.64
C TRP A 13 8.97 -71.59 100.53
N ASP A 14 8.27 -71.56 99.39
CA ASP A 14 8.76 -72.11 98.12
C ASP A 14 8.73 -71.01 97.05
N ASP A 15 9.61 -71.17 96.05
CA ASP A 15 10.08 -70.22 95.05
C ASP A 15 9.01 -69.28 94.45
N GLY A 16 9.19 -67.98 94.70
CA GLY A 16 8.30 -66.90 94.25
C GLY A 16 8.27 -65.72 95.21
N PHE A 17 7.91 -64.53 94.71
CA PHE A 17 7.67 -63.31 95.51
C PHE A 17 6.41 -63.48 96.38
N GLN A 18 6.49 -64.31 97.42
CA GLN A 18 5.46 -64.45 98.44
C GLN A 18 6.09 -64.39 99.82
N ILE A 19 5.84 -63.29 100.53
CA ILE A 19 6.30 -63.06 101.90
C ILE A 19 5.11 -63.33 102.86
N PRO A 20 5.16 -64.33 103.77
CA PRO A 20 4.03 -64.67 104.64
C PRO A 20 3.67 -63.63 105.72
N ILE A 21 4.49 -62.59 105.89
CA ILE A 21 4.16 -61.43 106.74
C ILE A 21 4.52 -60.12 106.01
N SER A 22 3.82 -59.85 104.90
CA SER A 22 3.78 -58.51 104.29
C SER A 22 2.66 -57.68 104.94
N ASN A 23 2.90 -56.37 105.15
CA ASN A 23 1.82 -55.43 105.45
C ASN A 23 0.80 -55.41 104.29
N ALA A 24 -0.40 -54.89 104.52
CA ALA A 24 -1.47 -54.91 103.52
C ALA A 24 -1.09 -54.22 102.18
N GLU A 25 -0.23 -53.20 102.21
CA GLU A 25 0.22 -52.48 101.02
C GLU A 25 1.14 -53.32 100.11
N ASN A 26 2.05 -54.11 100.69
CA ASN A 26 2.99 -54.90 99.90
C ASN A 26 2.31 -56.06 99.14
N LYS A 27 1.22 -56.62 99.68
CA LYS A 27 0.39 -57.62 98.96
C LYS A 27 -0.44 -57.01 97.82
N GLU A 28 -0.71 -55.71 97.87
CA GLU A 28 -1.46 -54.98 96.82
C GLU A 28 -0.54 -54.69 95.62
N LEU A 29 0.69 -54.28 95.89
CA LEU A 29 1.70 -53.98 94.88
C LEU A 29 2.11 -55.21 94.05
N GLU A 30 2.21 -56.39 94.67
CA GLU A 30 2.47 -57.65 93.95
C GLU A 30 1.36 -58.02 92.96
N ARG A 31 0.09 -57.77 93.33
CA ARG A 31 -1.07 -57.99 92.44
C ARG A 31 -1.11 -56.99 91.29
N GLU A 32 -0.74 -55.74 91.53
CA GLU A 32 -0.62 -54.72 90.47
C GLU A 32 0.47 -55.08 89.45
N LEU A 33 1.62 -55.58 89.91
CA LEU A 33 2.77 -55.89 89.06
C LEU A 33 2.49 -57.07 88.12
N ALA A 34 1.77 -58.08 88.61
CA ALA A 34 1.27 -59.19 87.79
C ALA A 34 0.23 -58.72 86.75
N ARG A 35 -0.69 -57.81 87.16
CA ARG A 35 -1.71 -57.24 86.26
C ARG A 35 -1.09 -56.43 85.13
N LEU A 36 -0.09 -55.60 85.44
CA LEU A 36 0.61 -54.76 84.46
C LEU A 36 1.45 -55.60 83.48
N SER A 37 2.07 -56.69 83.96
CA SER A 37 2.84 -57.60 83.10
C SER A 37 1.95 -58.33 82.08
N LEU A 38 0.74 -58.77 82.48
CA LEU A 38 -0.23 -59.37 81.56
C LEU A 38 -0.79 -58.35 80.55
N ARG A 39 -0.98 -57.09 80.97
CA ARG A 39 -1.44 -56.02 80.06
C ARG A 39 -0.39 -55.68 79.00
N LYS A 40 0.89 -55.72 79.36
CA LYS A 40 2.02 -55.51 78.43
C LYS A 40 2.07 -56.58 77.34
N SER A 41 1.89 -57.85 77.67
CA SER A 41 1.92 -58.93 76.66
C SER A 41 0.75 -58.85 75.68
N LYS A 42 -0.46 -58.52 76.16
CA LYS A 42 -1.65 -58.29 75.31
C LYS A 42 -1.51 -57.07 74.40
N ALA A 43 -0.91 -55.98 74.89
CA ALA A 43 -0.66 -54.80 74.07
C ALA A 43 0.37 -55.07 72.96
N LYS A 44 1.40 -55.87 73.25
CA LYS A 44 2.43 -56.24 72.27
C LYS A 44 1.87 -57.07 71.11
N THR A 45 1.08 -58.11 71.40
CA THR A 45 0.46 -58.92 70.33
C THR A 45 -0.54 -58.14 69.48
N SER A 46 -1.21 -57.12 70.05
CA SER A 46 -2.05 -56.20 69.28
C SER A 46 -1.24 -55.29 68.36
N LEU A 47 -0.05 -54.84 68.79
CA LEU A 47 0.83 -53.98 68.01
C LEU A 47 1.42 -54.74 66.80
N ASP A 48 1.83 -55.99 67.00
CA ASP A 48 2.42 -56.80 65.93
C ASP A 48 1.38 -57.04 64.81
N ARG A 49 0.12 -57.35 65.18
CA ARG A 49 -0.99 -57.52 64.22
C ARG A 49 -1.32 -56.25 63.43
N THR A 50 -1.26 -55.07 64.06
CA THR A 50 -1.51 -53.81 63.34
C THR A 50 -0.33 -53.42 62.45
N SER A 51 0.90 -53.77 62.83
CA SER A 51 2.10 -53.57 62.01
C SER A 51 2.05 -54.38 60.72
N GLU A 52 1.72 -55.68 60.80
CA GLU A 52 1.59 -56.53 59.60
C GLU A 52 0.52 -56.01 58.64
N ARG A 53 -0.63 -55.54 59.17
CA ARG A 53 -1.67 -54.92 58.35
C ARG A 53 -1.21 -53.61 57.72
N LEU A 54 -0.44 -52.80 58.44
CA LEU A 54 0.11 -51.55 57.92
C LEU A 54 1.07 -51.82 56.76
N ASP A 55 1.92 -52.84 56.87
CA ASP A 55 2.89 -53.16 55.84
C ASP A 55 2.21 -53.71 54.57
N GLY A 56 1.16 -54.54 54.71
CA GLY A 56 0.32 -54.94 53.56
C GLY A 56 -0.36 -53.75 52.85
N LEU A 57 -0.82 -52.75 53.60
CA LEU A 57 -1.40 -51.53 53.02
C LEU A 57 -0.36 -50.65 52.33
N LYS A 58 0.88 -50.59 52.84
CA LYS A 58 1.98 -49.85 52.19
C LYS A 58 2.33 -50.47 50.85
N ASP A 59 2.36 -51.80 50.74
CA ASP A 59 2.66 -52.46 49.48
C ASP A 59 1.53 -52.29 48.46
N HIS A 60 0.26 -52.38 48.89
CA HIS A 60 -0.88 -52.03 48.04
C HIS A 60 -0.81 -50.57 47.56
N PHE A 61 -0.45 -49.62 48.44
CA PHE A 61 -0.27 -48.22 48.06
C PHE A 61 0.82 -48.02 47.01
N LYS A 62 1.91 -48.79 47.06
CA LYS A 62 2.94 -48.75 46.01
C LYS A 62 2.40 -49.22 44.65
N TYR A 63 1.61 -50.29 44.62
CA TYR A 63 0.99 -50.77 43.38
C TYR A 63 0.02 -49.74 42.78
N VAL A 64 -0.86 -49.15 43.61
CA VAL A 64 -1.76 -48.08 43.17
C VAL A 64 -0.97 -46.86 42.70
N GLY A 65 0.15 -46.53 43.36
CA GLY A 65 1.05 -45.46 42.93
C GLY A 65 1.65 -45.72 41.54
N GLN A 66 2.08 -46.95 41.26
CA GLN A 66 2.60 -47.35 39.95
C GLN A 66 1.52 -47.31 38.86
N GLU A 67 0.31 -47.81 39.13
CA GLU A 67 -0.82 -47.72 38.19
C GLU A 67 -1.19 -46.27 37.89
N ASN A 68 -1.23 -45.41 38.92
CA ASN A 68 -1.49 -43.99 38.73
C ASN A 68 -0.42 -43.32 37.86
N GLU A 69 0.86 -43.64 38.05
CA GLU A 69 1.95 -43.13 37.22
C GLU A 69 1.83 -43.59 35.75
N GLN A 70 1.48 -44.86 35.52
CA GLN A 70 1.25 -45.40 34.18
C GLN A 70 0.04 -44.73 33.51
N ASN A 71 -1.07 -44.55 34.23
CA ASN A 71 -2.25 -43.84 33.74
C ASN A 71 -1.93 -42.37 33.44
N GLN A 72 -1.13 -41.70 34.27
CA GLN A 72 -0.71 -40.34 34.02
C GLN A 72 0.16 -40.21 32.77
N LYS A 73 1.06 -41.17 32.52
CA LYS A 73 1.85 -41.25 31.27
C LYS A 73 0.94 -41.44 30.06
N LEU A 74 -0.06 -42.31 30.16
CA LEU A 74 -1.02 -42.55 29.08
C LEU A 74 -1.88 -41.31 28.77
N ILE A 75 -2.41 -40.63 29.80
CA ILE A 75 -3.16 -39.38 29.64
C ILE A 75 -2.28 -38.31 29.00
N THR A 76 -1.02 -38.20 29.41
CA THR A 76 -0.07 -37.23 28.84
C THR A 76 0.20 -37.53 27.36
N ALA A 77 0.41 -38.80 27.00
CA ALA A 77 0.59 -39.22 25.61
C ALA A 77 -0.64 -38.93 24.74
N HIS A 78 -1.85 -39.23 25.23
CA HIS A 78 -3.09 -38.90 24.52
C HIS A 78 -3.31 -37.40 24.39
N THR A 79 -2.97 -36.62 25.42
CA THR A 79 -3.06 -35.16 25.36
C THR A 79 -2.09 -34.59 24.32
N GLN A 80 -0.87 -35.14 24.23
CA GLN A 80 0.10 -34.76 23.19
C GLN A 80 -0.39 -35.14 21.79
N GLN A 81 -0.95 -36.34 21.60
CA GLN A 81 -1.55 -36.77 20.35
C GLN A 81 -2.71 -35.85 19.93
N LEU A 82 -3.59 -35.49 20.86
CA LEU A 82 -4.71 -34.60 20.59
C LEU A 82 -4.23 -33.21 20.17
N ARG A 83 -3.21 -32.66 20.84
CA ARG A 83 -2.57 -31.39 20.43
C ARG A 83 -1.94 -31.48 19.04
N ALA A 84 -1.32 -32.60 18.69
CA ALA A 84 -0.74 -32.82 17.37
C ALA A 84 -1.82 -32.88 16.28
N LEU A 85 -2.93 -33.58 16.53
CA LEU A 85 -4.08 -33.64 15.62
C LEU A 85 -4.76 -32.28 15.47
N GLU A 86 -4.94 -31.53 16.55
CA GLU A 86 -5.45 -30.16 16.48
C GLU A 86 -4.54 -29.26 15.65
N HIS A 87 -3.22 -29.37 15.80
CA HIS A 87 -2.28 -28.62 14.99
C HIS A 87 -2.38 -28.99 13.51
N GLN A 88 -2.41 -30.29 13.18
CA GLN A 88 -2.60 -30.76 11.80
C GLN A 88 -3.93 -30.27 11.21
N TYR A 89 -5.01 -30.28 11.98
CA TYR A 89 -6.30 -29.75 11.55
C TYR A 89 -6.24 -28.24 11.27
N ARG A 90 -5.56 -27.46 12.12
CA ARG A 90 -5.36 -26.02 11.88
C ARG A 90 -4.55 -25.76 10.61
N VAL A 91 -3.51 -26.55 10.34
CA VAL A 91 -2.71 -26.45 9.11
C VAL A 91 -3.57 -26.80 7.89
N ALA A 92 -4.27 -27.93 7.91
CA ALA A 92 -5.16 -28.33 6.81
C ALA A 92 -6.28 -27.31 6.55
N LYS A 93 -6.83 -26.68 7.61
CA LYS A 93 -7.80 -25.60 7.47
C LYS A 93 -7.19 -24.36 6.82
N ALA A 94 -5.98 -23.97 7.22
CA ALA A 94 -5.26 -22.85 6.63
C ALA A 94 -4.89 -23.11 5.17
N GLU A 95 -4.45 -24.33 4.82
CA GLU A 95 -4.20 -24.76 3.44
C GLU A 95 -5.49 -24.69 2.61
N ARG A 96 -6.62 -25.17 3.14
CA ARG A 96 -7.92 -25.06 2.47
C ARG A 96 -8.31 -23.61 2.22
N GLU A 97 -8.14 -22.73 3.21
CA GLU A 97 -8.41 -21.30 3.07
C GLU A 97 -7.47 -20.64 2.04
N GLY A 98 -6.20 -21.06 1.98
CA GLY A 98 -5.24 -20.64 0.95
C GLY A 98 -5.69 -21.06 -0.45
N VAL A 99 -6.05 -22.32 -0.65
CA VAL A 99 -6.56 -22.84 -1.93
C VAL A 99 -7.88 -22.15 -2.31
N GLU A 100 -8.79 -21.90 -1.38
CA GLU A 100 -10.03 -21.14 -1.64
C GLU A 100 -9.75 -19.71 -2.11
N GLN A 101 -8.70 -19.06 -1.58
CA GLN A 101 -8.26 -17.74 -2.05
C GLN A 101 -7.64 -17.80 -3.44
N GLU A 102 -6.80 -18.80 -3.72
CA GLU A 102 -6.24 -19.05 -5.06
C GLU A 102 -7.34 -19.32 -6.09
N ILE A 103 -8.36 -20.11 -5.75
CA ILE A 103 -9.53 -20.35 -6.61
C ILE A 103 -10.28 -19.04 -6.89
N LYS A 104 -10.47 -18.18 -5.88
CA LYS A 104 -11.12 -16.87 -6.07
C LYS A 104 -10.29 -15.94 -6.96
N GLN A 105 -8.98 -15.94 -6.78
CA GLN A 105 -8.05 -15.12 -7.57
C GLN A 105 -8.02 -15.59 -9.03
N THR A 106 -7.88 -16.90 -9.27
CA THR A 106 -7.92 -17.48 -10.62
C THR A 106 -9.28 -17.27 -11.30
N ALA A 107 -10.40 -17.36 -10.57
CA ALA A 107 -11.73 -17.03 -11.10
C ALA A 107 -11.90 -15.54 -11.45
N LYS A 108 -11.19 -14.64 -10.74
CA LYS A 108 -11.15 -13.21 -11.10
C LYS A 108 -10.33 -12.99 -12.37
N GLU A 109 -9.15 -13.61 -12.47
CA GLU A 109 -8.29 -13.55 -13.65
C GLU A 109 -8.96 -14.12 -14.90
N LEU A 110 -9.74 -15.21 -14.74
CA LEU A 110 -10.55 -15.79 -15.81
C LEU A 110 -11.59 -14.78 -16.31
N ARG A 111 -12.37 -14.17 -15.41
CA ARG A 111 -13.36 -13.14 -15.78
C ARG A 111 -12.73 -11.93 -16.46
N GLU A 112 -11.60 -11.45 -15.95
CA GLU A 112 -10.85 -10.36 -16.60
C GLU A 112 -10.36 -10.76 -18.00
N SER A 113 -10.01 -12.03 -18.20
CA SER A 113 -9.63 -12.56 -19.51
C SER A 113 -10.81 -12.68 -20.47
N GLU A 114 -11.96 -13.15 -19.99
CA GLU A 114 -13.22 -13.20 -20.76
C GLU A 114 -13.67 -11.79 -21.17
N GLU A 115 -13.60 -10.80 -20.26
CA GLU A 115 -13.90 -9.40 -20.60
C GLU A 115 -12.92 -8.82 -21.62
N ARG A 116 -11.63 -9.17 -21.54
CA ARG A 116 -10.63 -8.77 -22.56
C ARG A 116 -10.90 -9.43 -23.91
N GLU A 117 -11.32 -10.69 -23.91
CA GLU A 117 -11.71 -11.41 -25.13
C GLU A 117 -12.93 -10.77 -25.78
N GLU A 118 -13.95 -10.45 -24.99
CA GLU A 118 -15.17 -9.81 -25.48
C GLU A 118 -14.89 -8.42 -26.08
N LYS A 119 -14.06 -7.61 -25.41
CA LYS A 119 -13.61 -6.32 -25.96
C LYS A 119 -12.89 -6.49 -27.29
N ARG A 120 -12.00 -7.49 -27.40
CA ARG A 120 -11.29 -7.81 -28.64
C ARG A 120 -12.24 -8.30 -29.74
N LYS A 121 -13.26 -9.09 -29.41
CA LYS A 121 -14.31 -9.49 -30.36
C LYS A 121 -15.08 -8.27 -30.88
N CYS A 122 -15.52 -7.37 -30.00
CA CYS A 122 -16.19 -6.13 -30.41
C CYS A 122 -15.28 -5.22 -31.25
N ASP A 123 -13.98 -5.14 -30.94
CA ASP A 123 -13.00 -4.40 -31.74
C ASP A 123 -12.81 -5.03 -33.13
N LEU A 124 -12.74 -6.36 -33.19
CA LEU A 124 -12.64 -7.13 -34.44
C LEU A 124 -13.88 -6.92 -35.31
N GLU A 125 -15.08 -7.01 -34.75
CA GLU A 125 -16.34 -6.75 -35.45
C GLU A 125 -16.39 -5.33 -36.01
N ARG A 126 -15.98 -4.33 -35.21
CA ARG A 126 -15.85 -2.94 -35.70
C ARG A 126 -14.79 -2.81 -36.80
N GLY A 127 -13.69 -3.54 -36.70
CA GLY A 127 -12.65 -3.62 -37.73
C GLY A 127 -13.18 -4.22 -39.04
N MET A 128 -13.90 -5.33 -38.95
CA MET A 128 -14.55 -6.02 -40.07
C MET A 128 -15.59 -5.12 -40.75
N ALA A 129 -16.44 -4.44 -39.98
CA ALA A 129 -17.43 -3.52 -40.54
C ALA A 129 -16.77 -2.34 -41.29
N LYS A 130 -15.66 -1.81 -40.78
CA LYS A 130 -14.87 -0.79 -41.48
C LYS A 130 -14.22 -1.33 -42.75
N ALA A 131 -13.67 -2.54 -42.71
CA ALA A 131 -13.09 -3.19 -43.87
C ALA A 131 -14.13 -3.43 -44.97
N GLU A 132 -15.33 -3.89 -44.61
CA GLU A 132 -16.44 -4.01 -45.56
C GLU A 132 -16.88 -2.67 -46.13
N LYS A 133 -16.91 -1.60 -45.32
CA LYS A 133 -17.22 -0.26 -45.81
C LYS A 133 -16.18 0.20 -46.84
N LEU A 134 -14.89 0.10 -46.52
CA LEU A 134 -13.81 0.44 -47.44
C LEU A 134 -13.86 -0.41 -48.71
N LYS A 135 -14.21 -1.70 -48.60
CA LYS A 135 -14.39 -2.57 -49.76
C LYS A 135 -15.50 -2.07 -50.67
N ARG A 136 -16.69 -1.72 -50.12
CA ARG A 136 -17.79 -1.14 -50.90
C ARG A 136 -17.40 0.18 -51.57
N GLU A 137 -16.66 1.04 -50.87
CA GLU A 137 -16.14 2.29 -51.44
C GLU A 137 -15.16 2.01 -52.59
N THR A 138 -14.26 1.04 -52.42
CA THR A 138 -13.29 0.63 -53.46
C THR A 138 -13.98 0.01 -54.68
N ASP A 139 -15.00 -0.82 -54.46
CA ASP A 139 -15.81 -1.41 -55.52
C ASP A 139 -16.52 -0.31 -56.33
N TRP A 140 -17.07 0.70 -55.65
CA TRP A 140 -17.70 1.86 -56.30
C TRP A 140 -16.68 2.71 -57.08
N ASP A 141 -15.51 2.97 -56.51
CA ASP A 141 -14.43 3.69 -57.20
C ASP A 141 -13.96 2.93 -58.45
N SER A 142 -13.91 1.59 -58.38
CA SER A 142 -13.58 0.74 -59.53
C SER A 142 -14.64 0.79 -60.62
N GLU A 143 -15.92 0.74 -60.25
CA GLU A 143 -17.04 0.88 -61.20
C GLU A 143 -17.04 2.28 -61.85
N ALA A 144 -16.82 3.32 -61.04
CA ALA A 144 -16.70 4.69 -61.52
C ALA A 144 -15.53 4.82 -62.52
N LEU A 145 -14.34 4.31 -62.17
CA LEU A 145 -13.18 4.31 -63.07
C LEU A 145 -13.47 3.57 -64.39
N SER A 146 -14.12 2.40 -64.33
CA SER A 146 -14.52 1.67 -65.55
C SER A 146 -15.48 2.50 -66.41
N ALA A 147 -16.43 3.22 -65.81
CA ALA A 147 -17.34 4.10 -66.54
C ALA A 147 -16.61 5.28 -67.18
N TRP A 148 -15.62 5.87 -66.48
CA TRP A 148 -14.77 6.93 -67.05
C TRP A 148 -13.90 6.42 -68.19
N GLU A 149 -13.31 5.23 -68.07
CA GLU A 149 -12.54 4.60 -69.14
C GLU A 149 -13.39 4.34 -70.38
N GLU A 150 -14.64 3.87 -70.21
CA GLU A 150 -15.56 3.65 -71.31
C GLU A 150 -16.00 4.97 -71.98
N ALA A 151 -16.23 6.02 -71.19
CA ALA A 151 -16.53 7.35 -71.71
C ALA A 151 -15.34 7.94 -72.48
N LEU A 152 -14.11 7.73 -72.00
CA LEU A 152 -12.89 8.11 -72.70
C LEU A 152 -12.74 7.35 -74.02
N ARG A 153 -13.00 6.04 -74.03
CA ARG A 153 -12.99 5.24 -75.28
C ARG A 153 -14.01 5.77 -76.29
N LYS A 154 -15.25 6.04 -75.89
CA LYS A 154 -16.27 6.64 -76.77
C LYS A 154 -15.81 7.97 -77.35
N ARG A 155 -15.23 8.84 -76.53
CA ARG A 155 -14.69 10.12 -76.99
C ARG A 155 -13.51 9.95 -77.95
N ASP A 156 -12.66 8.95 -77.73
CA ASP A 156 -11.54 8.65 -78.62
C ASP A 156 -12.04 8.09 -79.97
N ASP A 157 -13.06 7.23 -79.95
CA ASP A 157 -13.77 6.76 -81.16
C ASP A 157 -14.41 7.92 -81.94
N ASP A 158 -15.07 8.86 -81.24
CA ASP A 158 -15.63 10.08 -81.83
C ASP A 158 -14.54 10.97 -82.45
N ASN A 159 -13.39 11.12 -81.77
CA ASN A 159 -12.24 11.85 -82.31
C ASN A 159 -11.67 11.18 -83.56
N GLU A 160 -11.62 9.84 -83.61
CA GLU A 160 -11.23 9.11 -84.80
C GLU A 160 -12.22 9.31 -85.94
N LEU A 161 -13.53 9.34 -85.66
CA LEU A 161 -14.56 9.64 -86.64
C LEU A 161 -14.43 11.07 -87.19
N MET A 162 -14.19 12.05 -86.32
CA MET A 162 -13.94 13.44 -86.72
C MET A 162 -12.69 13.57 -87.59
N LYS A 163 -11.62 12.83 -87.29
CA LYS A 163 -10.42 12.77 -88.16
C LYS A 163 -10.74 12.19 -89.53
N LYS A 164 -11.57 11.14 -89.62
CA LYS A 164 -12.00 10.58 -90.90
C LYS A 164 -12.78 11.61 -91.72
N PHE A 165 -13.73 12.32 -91.12
CA PHE A 165 -14.46 13.40 -91.80
C PHE A 165 -13.54 14.54 -92.21
N SER A 166 -12.57 14.93 -91.39
CA SER A 166 -11.57 15.94 -91.75
C SER A 166 -10.76 15.51 -92.97
N HIS A 167 -10.36 14.24 -93.08
CA HIS A 167 -9.67 13.72 -94.26
C HIS A 167 -10.57 13.66 -95.50
N GLU A 168 -11.84 13.31 -95.34
CA GLU A 168 -12.81 13.35 -96.44
C GLU A 168 -13.04 14.78 -96.94
N ASP A 169 -13.13 15.74 -96.03
CA ASP A 169 -13.29 17.15 -96.35
C ASP A 169 -12.02 17.74 -96.97
N GLU A 170 -10.82 17.39 -96.48
CA GLU A 170 -9.56 17.73 -97.14
C GLU A 170 -9.49 17.16 -98.56
N ARG A 171 -9.94 15.91 -98.76
CA ARG A 171 -9.99 15.30 -100.08
C ARG A 171 -10.95 16.04 -101.01
N LYS A 172 -12.17 16.35 -100.56
CA LYS A 172 -13.13 17.16 -101.32
C LYS A 172 -12.59 18.56 -101.62
N TYR A 173 -11.93 19.19 -100.66
CA TYR A 173 -11.27 20.48 -100.84
C TYR A 173 -10.21 20.41 -101.94
N ASN A 174 -9.33 19.41 -101.89
CA ASN A 174 -8.30 19.21 -102.91
C ASN A 174 -8.91 18.93 -104.30
N GLU A 175 -9.98 18.15 -104.38
CA GLU A 175 -10.72 17.91 -105.64
C GLU A 175 -11.34 19.21 -106.20
N LEU A 176 -11.94 20.04 -105.35
CA LEU A 176 -12.50 21.33 -105.75
C LEU A 176 -11.42 22.35 -106.14
N GLU A 177 -10.30 22.38 -105.41
CA GLU A 177 -9.18 23.27 -105.70
C GLU A 177 -8.50 22.88 -107.03
N ALA A 178 -8.33 21.59 -107.31
CA ALA A 178 -7.87 21.11 -108.61
C ALA A 178 -8.84 21.51 -109.73
N ARG A 179 -10.15 21.40 -109.50
CA ARG A 179 -11.18 21.84 -110.47
C ARG A 179 -11.14 23.35 -110.70
N ARG A 180 -10.94 24.14 -109.64
CA ARG A 180 -10.76 25.61 -109.71
C ARG A 180 -9.51 25.96 -110.53
N GLN A 181 -8.39 25.27 -110.32
CA GLN A 181 -7.15 25.47 -111.07
C GLN A 181 -7.31 25.13 -112.55
N ASN A 182 -8.00 24.04 -112.89
CA ASN A 182 -8.28 23.69 -114.29
C ASN A 182 -9.16 24.74 -114.97
N LEU A 183 -10.24 25.19 -114.31
CA LEU A 183 -11.10 26.26 -114.82
C LEU A 183 -10.33 27.57 -114.98
N GLN A 184 -9.45 27.91 -114.04
CA GLN A 184 -8.57 29.07 -114.15
C GLN A 184 -7.64 28.96 -115.37
N ALA A 185 -7.02 27.81 -115.59
CA ALA A 185 -6.19 27.56 -116.76
C ALA A 185 -6.98 27.68 -118.07
N ASP A 186 -8.23 27.23 -118.10
CA ASP A 186 -9.12 27.41 -119.25
C ASP A 186 -9.50 28.88 -119.48
N CYS A 187 -9.79 29.63 -118.42
CA CYS A 187 -10.01 31.08 -118.50
C CYS A 187 -8.76 31.82 -119.01
N ASP A 188 -7.57 31.45 -118.54
CA ASP A 188 -6.30 32.03 -118.98
C ASP A 188 -5.99 31.69 -120.44
N ARG A 189 -6.28 30.45 -120.87
CA ARG A 189 -6.22 30.04 -122.28
C ARG A 189 -7.17 30.86 -123.14
N GLY A 190 -8.41 31.07 -122.68
CA GLY A 190 -9.40 31.91 -123.33
C GLY A 190 -8.96 33.37 -123.44
N ARG A 191 -8.45 33.95 -122.34
CA ARG A 191 -7.83 35.28 -122.34
C ARG A 191 -6.69 35.38 -123.36
N GLY A 192 -5.80 34.39 -123.42
CA GLY A 192 -4.71 34.36 -124.39
C GLY A 192 -5.18 34.29 -125.85
N VAL A 193 -6.29 33.60 -126.15
CA VAL A 193 -6.91 33.62 -127.49
C VAL A 193 -7.45 35.02 -127.80
N VAL A 194 -8.14 35.66 -126.86
CA VAL A 194 -8.66 37.03 -127.03
C VAL A 194 -7.52 38.02 -127.22
N GLU A 195 -6.43 37.95 -126.44
CA GLU A 195 -5.25 38.79 -126.60
C GLU A 195 -4.59 38.62 -127.98
N LYS A 196 -4.52 37.39 -128.49
CA LYS A 196 -4.07 37.13 -129.87
C LYS A 196 -5.00 37.79 -130.89
N MET A 197 -6.32 37.62 -130.76
CA MET A 197 -7.30 38.27 -131.64
C MET A 197 -7.20 39.81 -131.58
N VAL A 198 -7.03 40.39 -130.39
CA VAL A 198 -6.82 41.83 -130.21
C VAL A 198 -5.51 42.29 -130.85
N SER A 199 -4.45 41.48 -130.73
CA SER A 199 -3.15 41.79 -131.37
C SER A 199 -3.24 41.70 -132.90
N GLU A 200 -3.97 40.71 -133.43
CA GLU A 200 -4.27 40.58 -134.86
C GLU A 200 -5.12 41.76 -135.35
N LEU A 201 -6.15 42.16 -134.61
CA LEU A 201 -6.97 43.35 -134.89
C LEU A 201 -6.12 44.62 -134.88
N ARG A 202 -5.28 44.84 -133.87
CA ARG A 202 -4.35 45.98 -133.81
C ARG A 202 -3.35 45.96 -134.97
N ASN A 203 -2.90 44.78 -135.41
CA ASN A 203 -2.02 44.67 -136.57
C ASN A 203 -2.77 45.03 -137.86
N CYS A 204 -4.02 44.59 -138.01
CA CYS A 204 -4.91 45.03 -139.09
C CYS A 204 -5.18 46.54 -139.04
N GLU A 205 -5.43 47.11 -137.85
CA GLU A 205 -5.56 48.56 -137.63
C GLU A 205 -4.28 49.29 -138.01
N MET A 206 -3.10 48.83 -137.62
CA MET A 206 -1.82 49.40 -138.06
C MET A 206 -1.60 49.29 -139.57
N ILE A 207 -2.06 48.22 -140.22
CA ILE A 207 -2.02 48.10 -141.69
C ILE A 207 -2.97 49.13 -142.32
N VAL A 208 -4.15 49.35 -141.74
CA VAL A 208 -5.11 50.41 -142.14
C VAL A 208 -4.52 51.81 -141.88
N GLU A 209 -3.86 52.05 -140.76
CA GLU A 209 -3.17 53.30 -140.47
C GLU A 209 -1.97 53.52 -141.39
N ARG A 210 -1.19 52.48 -141.73
CA ARG A 210 -0.09 52.58 -142.70
C ARG A 210 -0.59 52.82 -144.14
N THR A 211 -1.74 52.27 -144.50
CA THR A 211 -2.41 52.56 -145.79
C THR A 211 -3.09 53.93 -145.79
N GLY A 212 -3.61 54.39 -144.64
CA GLY A 212 -4.11 55.75 -144.42
C GLY A 212 -3.01 56.82 -144.39
N ASN A 213 -1.85 56.50 -143.82
CA ASN A 213 -0.66 57.36 -143.76
C ASN A 213 0.04 57.49 -145.13
N ARG A 214 -0.27 56.66 -146.12
CA ARG A 214 0.12 56.86 -147.53
C ARG A 214 -0.75 57.88 -148.27
N ILE A 215 -1.83 58.38 -147.67
CA ILE A 215 -2.77 59.37 -148.27
C ILE A 215 -2.64 60.78 -147.65
N SER A 216 -1.88 60.95 -146.55
CA SER A 216 -1.75 62.25 -145.89
C SER A 216 -0.29 62.69 -145.74
N LEU A 217 0.21 63.44 -146.73
CA LEU A 217 1.56 64.01 -146.73
C LEU A 217 1.48 65.53 -146.93
N LYS A 218 1.31 66.29 -145.83
CA LYS A 218 1.90 67.65 -145.66
C LYS A 218 1.68 68.30 -144.27
N ARG A 219 2.82 68.56 -143.60
CA ARG A 219 3.22 69.74 -142.77
C ARG A 219 3.35 69.59 -141.23
N ARG A 220 4.64 69.63 -140.80
CA ARG A 220 5.30 70.46 -139.73
C ARG A 220 4.87 70.22 -138.27
N CYS A 221 5.69 70.39 -137.22
CA CYS A 221 7.10 70.71 -136.92
C CYS A 221 7.17 70.64 -135.36
N GLY A 222 8.16 70.05 -134.70
CA GLY A 222 9.31 70.80 -134.17
C GLY A 222 9.34 70.89 -132.63
N CYS A 223 10.19 70.06 -132.03
CA CYS A 223 10.96 70.17 -130.77
C CYS A 223 10.47 70.93 -129.51
N CYS A 224 10.40 70.14 -128.44
CA CYS A 224 10.81 70.33 -127.03
C CYS A 224 11.48 71.64 -126.57
N SER A 225 10.96 72.18 -125.46
CA SER A 225 11.76 72.64 -124.29
C SER A 225 10.88 72.95 -123.06
N SER A 226 10.88 72.08 -122.04
CA SER A 226 10.81 72.42 -120.60
C SER A 226 10.69 71.14 -119.72
N ALA A 227 11.83 70.56 -119.32
CA ALA A 227 11.87 69.45 -118.39
C ALA A 227 12.80 69.78 -117.21
N THR A 228 12.33 70.62 -116.27
CA THR A 228 13.04 70.93 -115.01
C THR A 228 12.09 71.51 -113.93
N GLY A 229 11.03 70.77 -113.59
CA GLY A 229 10.12 71.16 -112.49
C GLY A 229 9.53 69.98 -111.70
N ASP A 230 9.42 68.80 -112.32
CA ASP A 230 8.78 67.64 -111.69
C ASP A 230 9.74 66.73 -110.93
N VAL A 231 11.05 66.81 -111.19
CA VAL A 231 12.07 66.00 -110.50
C VAL A 231 12.38 66.52 -109.09
N VAL A 232 12.35 67.83 -108.86
CA VAL A 232 12.60 68.42 -107.53
C VAL A 232 11.42 68.19 -106.58
N ARG A 233 10.19 68.31 -107.06
CA ARG A 233 8.97 68.01 -106.27
C ARG A 233 8.83 66.52 -105.93
N ALA A 234 9.24 65.62 -106.84
CA ALA A 234 9.27 64.19 -106.55
C ALA A 234 10.34 63.84 -105.50
N GLN A 235 11.51 64.49 -105.54
CA GLN A 235 12.60 64.22 -104.59
C GLN A 235 12.28 64.69 -103.16
N GLU A 236 11.64 65.86 -103.00
CA GLU A 236 11.20 66.38 -101.69
C GLU A 236 10.12 65.50 -101.04
N MET A 237 9.17 65.00 -101.84
CA MET A 237 8.15 64.04 -101.39
C MET A 237 8.77 62.70 -100.96
N ILE A 238 9.78 62.21 -101.69
CA ILE A 238 10.48 60.96 -101.35
C ILE A 238 11.25 61.14 -100.03
N SER A 239 11.97 62.24 -99.83
CA SER A 239 12.65 62.51 -98.55
C SER A 239 11.68 62.62 -97.37
N ALA A 240 10.54 63.30 -97.55
CA ALA A 240 9.52 63.40 -96.52
C ALA A 240 8.90 62.03 -96.15
N THR A 241 8.66 61.17 -97.15
CA THR A 241 8.18 59.80 -96.90
C THR A 241 9.22 58.92 -96.22
N HIS A 242 10.50 59.07 -96.56
CA HIS A 242 11.59 58.33 -95.91
C HIS A 242 11.75 58.70 -94.43
N GLU A 243 11.69 59.99 -94.09
CA GLU A 243 11.72 60.42 -92.68
C GLU A 243 10.52 59.89 -91.89
N LEU A 244 9.34 59.79 -92.52
CA LEU A 244 8.15 59.24 -91.91
C LEU A 244 8.28 57.72 -91.69
N VAL A 245 8.88 57.00 -92.64
CA VAL A 245 9.17 55.57 -92.53
C VAL A 245 10.20 55.29 -91.44
N GLU A 246 11.28 56.06 -91.35
CA GLU A 246 12.29 55.87 -90.29
C GLU A 246 11.72 56.16 -88.90
N LYS A 247 10.92 57.24 -88.74
CA LYS A 247 10.18 57.48 -87.49
C LYS A 247 9.21 56.35 -87.14
N LYS A 248 8.58 55.71 -88.14
CA LYS A 248 7.69 54.56 -87.91
C LYS A 248 8.46 53.28 -87.59
N LYS A 249 9.67 53.10 -88.11
CA LYS A 249 10.57 52.00 -87.73
C LYS A 249 11.08 52.16 -86.30
N GLU A 250 11.51 53.36 -85.90
CA GLU A 250 11.90 53.64 -84.51
C GLU A 250 10.74 53.35 -83.55
N GLN A 251 9.52 53.82 -83.85
CA GLN A 251 8.31 53.50 -83.06
C GLN A 251 8.02 51.99 -82.98
N LEU A 252 8.23 51.25 -84.08
CA LEU A 252 8.07 49.80 -84.10
C LEU A 252 9.16 49.10 -83.27
N GLN A 253 10.39 49.61 -83.30
CA GLN A 253 11.52 49.05 -82.57
C GLN A 253 11.36 49.25 -81.06
N ASP A 254 10.96 50.46 -80.63
CA ASP A 254 10.61 50.77 -79.24
C ASP A 254 9.44 49.89 -78.74
N ALA A 255 8.42 49.70 -79.57
CA ALA A 255 7.29 48.83 -79.25
C ALA A 255 7.70 47.36 -79.12
N ASN A 256 8.66 46.90 -79.94
CA ASN A 256 9.15 45.53 -79.90
C ASN A 256 10.08 45.28 -78.70
N GLU A 257 10.89 46.27 -78.32
CA GLU A 257 11.68 46.25 -77.09
C GLU A 257 10.77 46.25 -75.85
N LEU A 258 9.72 47.08 -75.84
CA LEU A 258 8.71 47.06 -74.77
C LEU A 258 8.02 45.69 -74.68
N LEU A 259 7.64 45.08 -75.80
CA LEU A 259 7.04 43.74 -75.81
C LEU A 259 8.00 42.68 -75.27
N SER A 260 9.28 42.74 -75.65
CA SER A 260 10.31 41.83 -75.15
C SER A 260 10.53 41.96 -73.64
N THR A 261 10.58 43.19 -73.13
CA THR A 261 10.68 43.43 -71.68
C THR A 261 9.44 42.92 -70.94
N GLN A 262 8.23 43.13 -71.49
CA GLN A 262 6.99 42.65 -70.89
C GLN A 262 6.91 41.12 -70.89
N GLN A 263 7.33 40.46 -71.98
CA GLN A 263 7.42 38.99 -72.05
C GLN A 263 8.39 38.43 -71.02
N ARG A 264 9.53 39.10 -70.79
CA ARG A 264 10.49 38.71 -69.76
C ARG A 264 9.91 38.87 -68.35
N ILE A 265 9.27 40.00 -68.05
CA ILE A 265 8.61 40.24 -66.77
C ILE A 265 7.52 39.20 -66.51
N ASN A 266 6.72 38.85 -67.52
CA ASN A 266 5.70 37.81 -67.41
C ASN A 266 6.32 36.44 -67.10
N ARG A 267 7.43 36.07 -67.75
CA ARG A 267 8.17 34.82 -67.42
C ARG A 267 8.72 34.83 -65.99
N ASP A 268 9.24 35.95 -65.53
CA ASP A 268 9.76 36.08 -64.16
C ASP A 268 8.62 35.94 -63.13
N ILE A 269 7.46 36.54 -63.40
CA ILE A 269 6.24 36.39 -62.57
C ILE A 269 5.73 34.94 -62.59
N GLU A 270 5.72 34.27 -63.75
CA GLU A 270 5.33 32.85 -63.85
C GLU A 270 6.26 31.95 -63.01
N ASN A 271 7.57 32.21 -63.04
CA ASN A 271 8.55 31.50 -62.22
C ASN A 271 8.32 31.75 -60.72
N ASP A 272 8.02 32.99 -60.33
CA ASP A 272 7.69 33.32 -58.94
C ASP A 272 6.39 32.65 -58.48
N ILE A 273 5.37 32.59 -59.34
CA ILE A 273 4.12 31.86 -59.07
C ILE A 273 4.41 30.36 -58.88
N GLN A 274 5.27 29.76 -59.72
CA GLN A 274 5.67 28.36 -59.57
C GLN A 274 6.40 28.11 -58.25
N ASN A 275 7.35 28.97 -57.89
CA ASN A 275 8.09 28.88 -56.62
C ASN A 275 7.15 29.01 -55.42
N LEU A 276 6.21 29.96 -55.46
CA LEU A 276 5.19 30.14 -54.42
C LEU A 276 4.25 28.93 -54.33
N ASN A 277 3.87 28.30 -55.45
CA ASN A 277 3.05 27.09 -55.46
C ASN A 277 3.77 25.88 -54.85
N VAL A 278 5.07 25.72 -55.12
CA VAL A 278 5.90 24.69 -54.49
C VAL A 278 6.00 24.92 -52.98
N LEU A 279 6.22 26.17 -52.54
CA LEU A 279 6.27 26.53 -51.13
C LEU A 279 4.91 26.30 -50.43
N ASN A 280 3.80 26.70 -51.06
CA ASN A 280 2.45 26.47 -50.54
C ASN A 280 2.15 24.98 -50.41
N SER A 281 2.53 24.18 -51.41
CA SER A 281 2.39 22.72 -51.36
C SER A 281 3.22 22.11 -50.23
N LYS A 282 4.43 22.63 -49.97
CA LYS A 282 5.25 22.22 -48.82
C LYS A 282 4.59 22.59 -47.50
N MET A 283 4.13 23.83 -47.33
CA MET A 283 3.43 24.26 -46.11
C MET A 283 2.15 23.45 -45.86
N ARG A 284 1.39 23.09 -46.91
CA ARG A 284 0.22 22.22 -46.78
C ARG A 284 0.57 20.80 -46.32
N ARG A 285 1.69 20.24 -46.80
CA ARG A 285 2.19 18.94 -46.32
C ARG A 285 2.61 19.02 -44.86
N ASP A 286 3.41 20.03 -44.51
CA ASP A 286 3.87 20.24 -43.13
C ASP A 286 2.69 20.44 -42.16
N LEU A 287 1.65 21.19 -42.57
CA LEU A 287 0.41 21.35 -41.81
C LEU A 287 -0.37 20.04 -41.67
N SER A 288 -0.43 19.21 -42.72
CA SER A 288 -1.07 17.88 -42.67
C SER A 288 -0.31 16.93 -41.74
N GLU A 289 1.02 16.95 -41.77
CA GLU A 289 1.85 16.17 -40.85
C GLU A 289 1.69 16.64 -39.41
N LEU A 290 1.73 17.95 -39.15
CA LEU A 290 1.48 18.50 -37.81
C LEU A 290 0.08 18.10 -37.30
N ALA A 291 -0.95 18.17 -38.15
CA ALA A 291 -2.31 17.78 -37.79
C ALA A 291 -2.38 16.29 -37.42
N LYS A 292 -1.68 15.41 -38.15
CA LYS A 292 -1.57 13.98 -37.80
C LYS A 292 -0.87 13.77 -36.46
N HIS A 293 0.22 14.49 -36.19
CA HIS A 293 0.93 14.44 -34.91
C HIS A 293 0.06 14.90 -33.74
N VAL A 294 -0.70 16.00 -33.90
CA VAL A 294 -1.65 16.48 -32.89
C VAL A 294 -2.74 15.43 -32.62
N LEU A 295 -3.22 14.75 -33.66
CA LEU A 295 -4.26 13.73 -33.54
C LEU A 295 -3.74 12.49 -32.79
N LEU A 296 -2.49 12.07 -33.05
CA LEU A 296 -1.81 10.99 -32.31
C LEU A 296 -1.61 11.36 -30.84
N LEU A 297 -1.07 12.55 -30.55
CA LEU A 297 -0.88 13.03 -29.18
C LEU A 297 -2.21 13.16 -28.42
N ASN A 298 -3.28 13.56 -29.10
CA ASN A 298 -4.62 13.59 -28.48
C ASN A 298 -5.13 12.17 -28.17
N GLY A 299 -4.84 11.20 -29.04
CA GLY A 299 -5.10 9.78 -28.78
C GLY A 299 -4.36 9.27 -27.54
N GLU A 300 -3.06 9.56 -27.43
CA GLU A 300 -2.23 9.22 -26.26
C GLU A 300 -2.73 9.90 -24.98
N LEU A 301 -3.06 11.19 -25.03
CA LEU A 301 -3.65 11.92 -23.90
C LEU A 301 -4.99 11.31 -23.46
N GLN A 302 -5.84 10.88 -24.40
CA GLN A 302 -7.08 10.19 -24.06
C GLN A 302 -6.83 8.83 -23.42
N CYS A 303 -5.85 8.05 -23.90
CA CYS A 303 -5.44 6.79 -23.28
C CYS A 303 -4.93 7.03 -21.85
N LEU A 304 -3.98 7.94 -21.66
CA LEU A 304 -3.45 8.31 -20.35
C LEU A 304 -4.55 8.81 -19.41
N ARG A 305 -5.52 9.59 -19.92
CA ARG A 305 -6.67 10.04 -19.13
C ARG A 305 -7.56 8.87 -18.71
N ARG A 306 -7.81 7.89 -19.57
CA ARG A 306 -8.55 6.66 -19.22
C ARG A 306 -7.78 5.85 -18.17
N ASP A 307 -6.47 5.72 -18.31
CA ASP A 307 -5.63 5.00 -17.35
C ASP A 307 -5.61 5.70 -15.99
N VAL A 308 -5.52 7.03 -15.95
CA VAL A 308 -5.62 7.80 -14.71
C VAL A 308 -6.99 7.61 -14.05
N VAL A 309 -8.09 7.68 -14.82
CA VAL A 309 -9.44 7.44 -14.29
C VAL A 309 -9.57 6.00 -13.76
N SER A 310 -9.06 5.01 -14.50
CA SER A 310 -9.07 3.60 -14.10
C SER A 310 -8.25 3.37 -12.83
N ASN A 311 -7.04 3.93 -12.73
CA ASN A 311 -6.21 3.86 -11.53
C ASN A 311 -6.85 4.58 -10.34
N THR A 312 -7.55 5.69 -10.59
CA THR A 312 -8.29 6.40 -9.54
C THR A 312 -9.46 5.56 -9.02
N GLN A 313 -10.19 4.89 -9.92
CA GLN A 313 -11.25 3.94 -9.56
C GLN A 313 -10.69 2.71 -8.84
N HIS A 314 -9.54 2.18 -9.26
CA HIS A 314 -8.86 1.08 -8.58
C HIS A 314 -8.45 1.49 -7.16
N LEU A 315 -7.87 2.68 -6.99
CA LEU A 315 -7.52 3.21 -5.66
C LEU A 315 -8.76 3.42 -4.79
N GLU A 316 -9.87 3.89 -5.34
CA GLU A 316 -11.11 4.05 -4.57
C GLU A 316 -11.72 2.69 -4.18
N ASN A 317 -11.66 1.71 -5.08
CA ASN A 317 -12.07 0.33 -4.77
C ASN A 317 -11.20 -0.28 -3.67
N GLU A 318 -9.88 -0.09 -3.72
CA GLU A 318 -8.97 -0.54 -2.65
C GLU A 318 -9.23 0.20 -1.34
N ARG A 319 -9.56 1.50 -1.36
CA ARG A 319 -9.97 2.24 -0.16
C ARG A 319 -11.28 1.72 0.43
N ILE A 320 -12.27 1.41 -0.42
CA ILE A 320 -13.54 0.81 0.01
C ILE A 320 -13.29 -0.59 0.58
N ASN A 321 -12.40 -1.37 -0.06
CA ASN A 321 -12.01 -2.68 0.42
C ASN A 321 -11.29 -2.59 1.77
N GLY A 322 -10.37 -1.63 1.93
CA GLY A 322 -9.72 -1.32 3.21
C GLY A 322 -10.75 -0.99 4.30
N LYS A 323 -11.72 -0.13 4.02
CA LYS A 323 -12.82 0.17 4.97
C LYS A 323 -13.67 -1.05 5.31
N ARG A 324 -13.92 -1.95 4.34
CA ARG A 324 -14.63 -3.23 4.59
C ARG A 324 -13.79 -4.15 5.46
N MET A 325 -12.49 -4.27 5.20
CA MET A 325 -11.57 -5.06 6.02
C MET A 325 -11.46 -4.49 7.45
N ASP A 326 -11.40 -3.18 7.61
CA ASP A 326 -11.42 -2.53 8.93
C ASP A 326 -12.73 -2.82 9.68
N HIS A 327 -13.86 -2.78 8.97
CA HIS A 327 -15.15 -3.15 9.54
C HIS A 327 -15.20 -4.63 9.94
N ASP A 328 -14.69 -5.53 9.10
CA ASP A 328 -14.62 -6.97 9.37
C ASP A 328 -13.67 -7.27 10.53
N VAL A 329 -12.54 -6.57 10.64
CA VAL A 329 -11.61 -6.67 11.77
C VAL A 329 -12.27 -6.16 13.04
N ALA A 330 -12.98 -5.02 13.00
CA ALA A 330 -13.71 -4.50 14.15
C ALA A 330 -14.85 -5.44 14.58
N TYR A 331 -15.60 -5.98 13.62
CA TYR A 331 -16.67 -6.96 13.85
C TYR A 331 -16.10 -8.24 14.45
N LYS A 332 -15.06 -8.83 13.84
CA LYS A 332 -14.38 -10.01 14.39
C LYS A 332 -13.77 -9.73 15.75
N GLY A 333 -13.18 -8.57 15.97
CA GLY A 333 -12.67 -8.13 17.28
C GLY A 333 -13.77 -8.07 18.33
N ALA A 334 -14.93 -7.49 18.01
CA ALA A 334 -16.10 -7.48 18.89
C ALA A 334 -16.65 -8.90 19.16
N THR A 335 -16.58 -9.78 18.16
CA THR A 335 -17.03 -11.18 18.29
C THR A 335 -16.06 -11.98 19.15
N CYS A 336 -14.75 -11.79 18.98
CA CYS A 336 -13.72 -12.35 19.85
C CYS A 336 -13.87 -11.85 21.29
N ALA A 337 -14.18 -10.56 21.50
CA ALA A 337 -14.47 -10.03 22.82
C ALA A 337 -15.70 -10.71 23.46
N LYS A 338 -16.79 -10.89 22.70
CA LYS A 338 -17.97 -11.65 23.15
C LYS A 338 -17.62 -13.09 23.48
N TYR A 339 -16.88 -13.79 22.62
CA TYR A 339 -16.45 -15.16 22.90
C TYR A 339 -15.52 -15.24 24.11
N GLN A 340 -14.67 -14.24 24.33
CA GLN A 340 -13.83 -14.18 25.54
C GLN A 340 -14.70 -13.97 26.79
N GLU A 341 -15.73 -13.12 26.70
CA GLU A 341 -16.70 -12.89 27.77
C GLU A 341 -17.54 -14.15 28.06
N ASP A 342 -17.95 -14.87 27.02
CA ASP A 342 -18.65 -16.15 27.12
C ASP A 342 -17.75 -17.25 27.69
N ILE A 343 -16.48 -17.32 27.29
CA ILE A 343 -15.47 -18.24 27.87
C ILE A 343 -15.27 -17.91 29.35
N ASN A 344 -15.14 -16.63 29.71
CA ASN A 344 -15.02 -16.23 31.11
C ASN A 344 -16.28 -16.58 31.90
N ARG A 345 -17.47 -16.39 31.32
CA ARG A 345 -18.76 -16.77 31.92
C ARG A 345 -18.91 -18.29 32.05
N LEU A 346 -18.47 -19.06 31.06
CA LEU A 346 -18.48 -20.53 31.09
C LEU A 346 -17.45 -21.05 32.08
N ASN A 347 -16.27 -20.44 32.18
CA ASN A 347 -15.27 -20.77 33.20
C ASN A 347 -15.77 -20.45 34.61
N ALA A 348 -16.43 -19.29 34.79
CA ALA A 348 -17.09 -18.96 36.05
C ALA A 348 -18.19 -19.97 36.41
N LYS A 349 -19.00 -20.37 35.43
CA LYS A 349 -19.99 -21.44 35.61
C LYS A 349 -19.35 -22.79 35.88
N VAL A 350 -18.21 -23.14 35.26
CA VAL A 350 -17.50 -24.41 35.51
C VAL A 350 -16.88 -24.42 36.91
N GLU A 351 -16.36 -23.29 37.39
CA GLU A 351 -15.91 -23.16 38.78
C GLU A 351 -17.09 -23.20 39.76
N GLU A 352 -18.22 -22.59 39.40
CA GLU A 352 -19.48 -22.71 40.15
C GLU A 352 -19.95 -24.19 40.20
N MET A 353 -19.92 -24.92 39.07
CA MET A 353 -20.24 -26.36 38.95
C MET A 353 -19.26 -27.27 39.68
N LYS A 354 -17.97 -26.90 39.78
CA LYS A 354 -16.99 -27.61 40.61
C LYS A 354 -17.25 -27.36 42.09
N SER A 355 -17.81 -26.21 42.44
CA SER A 355 -18.17 -25.84 43.80
C SER A 355 -19.57 -26.32 44.23
N SER A 356 -20.48 -26.57 43.28
CA SER A 356 -21.83 -27.08 43.53
C SER A 356 -21.92 -28.57 43.17
N CYS A 357 -22.08 -29.42 44.20
CA CYS A 357 -22.51 -30.79 43.99
C CYS A 357 -24.02 -30.77 43.64
N GLU A 358 -24.37 -30.81 42.35
CA GLU A 358 -25.73 -30.49 41.89
C GLU A 358 -26.77 -31.59 42.11
N SER A 359 -27.91 -31.16 42.65
CA SER A 359 -29.18 -31.88 42.80
C SER A 359 -29.84 -32.19 41.44
N SER A 360 -30.63 -33.27 41.36
CA SER A 360 -31.33 -33.73 40.14
C SER A 360 -32.30 -32.70 39.54
N GLU A 361 -32.77 -31.74 40.33
CA GLU A 361 -33.71 -30.69 39.92
C GLU A 361 -33.07 -29.67 38.96
N ASP A 362 -31.78 -29.36 39.14
CA ASP A 362 -31.07 -28.39 38.31
C ASP A 362 -30.67 -28.97 36.94
N LYS A 363 -30.59 -30.31 36.84
CA LYS A 363 -30.41 -31.02 35.56
C LYS A 363 -31.67 -30.96 34.70
N LEU A 364 -32.85 -31.03 35.30
CA LEU A 364 -34.13 -30.99 34.60
C LEU A 364 -34.40 -29.61 33.99
N LYS A 365 -34.17 -28.55 34.76
CA LYS A 365 -34.26 -27.15 34.28
C LYS A 365 -33.29 -26.81 33.14
N ARG A 366 -32.16 -27.52 33.04
CA ARG A 366 -31.23 -27.36 31.90
C ARG A 366 -31.74 -28.03 30.64
N ILE A 367 -32.36 -29.20 30.77
CA ILE A 367 -32.96 -29.91 29.63
C ILE A 367 -34.15 -29.10 29.09
N GLU A 368 -34.99 -28.54 29.96
CA GLU A 368 -36.08 -27.64 29.57
C GLU A 368 -35.57 -26.42 28.79
N LYS A 369 -34.51 -25.75 29.26
CA LYS A 369 -33.92 -24.62 28.54
C LYS A 369 -33.29 -25.00 27.19
N MET A 370 -32.81 -26.24 27.06
CA MET A 370 -32.27 -26.75 25.80
C MET A 370 -33.41 -27.02 24.79
N ILE A 371 -34.51 -27.63 25.26
CA ILE A 371 -35.70 -27.87 24.46
C ILE A 371 -36.30 -26.54 23.97
N GLU A 372 -36.44 -25.54 24.83
CA GLU A 372 -36.92 -24.22 24.41
C GLU A 372 -35.99 -23.51 23.41
N ALA A 373 -34.69 -23.82 23.41
CA ALA A 373 -33.75 -23.26 22.44
C ALA A 373 -33.89 -23.96 21.07
N GLU A 374 -34.09 -25.28 21.07
CA GLU A 374 -34.36 -26.06 19.86
C GLU A 374 -35.72 -25.71 19.23
N GLU A 375 -36.77 -25.49 20.03
CA GLU A 375 -38.08 -25.04 19.56
C GLU A 375 -37.99 -23.67 18.86
N ARG A 376 -37.25 -22.71 19.44
CA ARG A 376 -37.02 -21.40 18.81
C ARG A 376 -36.22 -21.52 17.50
N GLN A 377 -35.29 -22.46 17.41
CA GLN A 377 -34.56 -22.71 16.15
C GLN A 377 -35.46 -23.33 15.10
N TYR A 378 -36.33 -24.26 15.50
CA TYR A 378 -37.32 -24.86 14.61
C TYR A 378 -38.26 -23.81 14.01
N ASP A 379 -38.78 -22.88 14.82
CA ASP A 379 -39.64 -21.79 14.34
C ASP A 379 -38.93 -20.89 13.32
N ILE A 380 -37.66 -20.56 13.55
CA ILE A 380 -36.86 -19.79 12.59
C ILE A 380 -36.73 -20.56 11.27
N TYR A 381 -36.38 -21.84 11.32
CA TYR A 381 -36.29 -22.67 10.13
C TYR A 381 -37.62 -22.78 9.38
N MET A 382 -38.74 -22.90 10.09
CA MET A 382 -40.07 -22.92 9.47
C MET A 382 -40.35 -21.60 8.72
N THR A 383 -40.10 -20.44 9.35
CA THR A 383 -40.31 -19.15 8.68
C THR A 383 -39.41 -18.95 7.45
N ASP A 384 -38.16 -19.42 7.51
CA ASP A 384 -37.24 -19.33 6.37
C ASP A 384 -37.63 -20.29 5.25
N THR A 385 -38.16 -21.46 5.59
CA THR A 385 -38.70 -22.41 4.61
C THR A 385 -39.94 -21.83 3.90
N GLU A 386 -40.82 -21.13 4.62
CA GLU A 386 -41.96 -20.43 4.03
C GLU A 386 -41.53 -19.30 3.08
N LYS A 387 -40.53 -18.49 3.48
CA LYS A 387 -39.96 -17.45 2.60
C LYS A 387 -39.33 -18.05 1.34
N LEU A 388 -38.58 -19.14 1.49
CA LEU A 388 -37.95 -19.82 0.36
C LEU A 388 -38.99 -20.40 -0.60
N ASN A 389 -40.06 -21.01 -0.07
CA ASN A 389 -41.18 -21.50 -0.86
C ASN A 389 -41.91 -20.38 -1.62
N MET A 390 -42.07 -19.20 -1.01
CA MET A 390 -42.65 -18.04 -1.69
C MET A 390 -41.77 -17.56 -2.86
N VAL A 391 -40.45 -17.47 -2.65
CA VAL A 391 -39.51 -17.11 -3.73
C VAL A 391 -39.53 -18.15 -4.85
N LEU A 392 -39.55 -19.44 -4.51
CA LEU A 392 -39.70 -20.53 -5.46
C LEU A 392 -40.97 -20.39 -6.29
N PHE A 393 -42.12 -20.12 -5.64
CA PHE A 393 -43.39 -19.92 -6.33
C PHE A 393 -43.36 -18.72 -7.30
N LEU A 394 -42.79 -17.59 -6.88
CA LEU A 394 -42.66 -16.40 -7.74
C LEU A 394 -41.74 -16.68 -8.93
N SER A 395 -40.63 -17.40 -8.71
CA SER A 395 -39.72 -17.77 -9.78
C SER A 395 -40.36 -18.76 -10.77
N ASP A 396 -41.11 -19.76 -10.30
CA ASP A 396 -41.84 -20.72 -11.15
C ASP A 396 -42.93 -20.02 -11.98
N ARG A 397 -43.61 -19.04 -11.40
CA ARG A 397 -44.56 -18.20 -12.14
C ARG A 397 -43.85 -17.41 -13.26
N SER A 398 -42.73 -16.76 -12.95
CA SER A 398 -41.97 -16.01 -13.96
C SER A 398 -41.46 -16.91 -15.09
N LEU A 399 -41.04 -18.14 -14.76
CA LEU A 399 -40.61 -19.13 -15.74
C LEU A 399 -41.77 -19.54 -16.66
N LYS A 400 -42.97 -19.78 -16.11
CA LYS A 400 -44.17 -20.10 -16.89
C LYS A 400 -44.57 -18.95 -17.83
N GLU A 401 -44.48 -17.71 -17.37
CA GLU A 401 -44.74 -16.52 -18.20
C GLU A 401 -43.72 -16.43 -19.36
N LEU A 402 -42.43 -16.65 -19.09
CA LEU A 402 -41.39 -16.68 -20.13
C LEU A 402 -41.60 -17.82 -21.15
N ILE A 403 -42.01 -19.01 -20.70
CA ILE A 403 -42.34 -20.13 -21.59
C ILE A 403 -43.54 -19.78 -22.48
N ALA A 404 -44.55 -19.09 -21.95
CA ALA A 404 -45.71 -18.65 -22.75
C ALA A 404 -45.33 -17.61 -23.82
N ILE A 405 -44.44 -16.67 -23.48
CA ILE A 405 -43.90 -15.69 -24.44
C ILE A 405 -43.09 -16.41 -25.52
N GLY A 406 -42.25 -17.38 -25.16
CA GLY A 406 -41.48 -18.20 -26.10
C GLY A 406 -42.38 -18.90 -27.13
N LYS A 407 -43.45 -19.56 -26.67
CA LYS A 407 -44.43 -20.21 -27.57
C LYS A 407 -45.14 -19.23 -28.50
N LYS A 408 -45.43 -18.00 -28.04
CA LYS A 408 -46.02 -16.96 -28.89
C LYS A 408 -45.06 -16.53 -30.01
N MET A 409 -43.79 -16.35 -29.69
CA MET A 409 -42.77 -16.01 -30.68
C MET A 409 -42.56 -17.12 -31.71
N GLU A 410 -42.57 -18.39 -31.29
CA GLU A 410 -42.51 -19.53 -32.22
C GLU A 410 -43.67 -19.53 -33.22
N LEU A 411 -44.90 -19.22 -32.76
CA LEU A 411 -46.07 -19.09 -33.63
C LEU A 411 -45.92 -17.90 -34.61
N ASP A 412 -45.40 -16.77 -34.16
CA ASP A 412 -45.17 -15.60 -35.01
C ASP A 412 -44.13 -15.89 -36.10
N ILE A 413 -43.06 -16.61 -35.76
CA ILE A 413 -42.04 -17.07 -36.72
C ILE A 413 -42.63 -18.05 -37.74
N ALA A 414 -43.47 -19.00 -37.30
CA ALA A 414 -44.16 -19.95 -38.18
C ALA A 414 -45.11 -19.24 -39.15
N ASN A 415 -45.82 -18.19 -38.69
CA ASN A 415 -46.68 -17.38 -39.55
C ASN A 415 -45.88 -16.56 -40.58
N ALA A 416 -44.78 -15.93 -40.15
CA ALA A 416 -43.91 -15.16 -41.04
C ALA A 416 -43.29 -16.05 -42.14
N THR A 417 -42.84 -17.26 -41.78
CA THR A 417 -42.30 -18.22 -42.75
C THR A 417 -43.35 -18.71 -43.75
N CYS A 418 -44.60 -18.93 -43.31
CA CYS A 418 -45.72 -19.25 -44.20
C CYS A 418 -46.01 -18.10 -45.19
N ASN A 419 -46.02 -16.86 -44.71
CA ASN A 419 -46.22 -15.68 -45.57
C ASN A 419 -45.09 -15.52 -46.60
N CYS A 420 -43.84 -15.72 -46.21
CA CYS A 420 -42.71 -15.72 -47.13
C CYS A 420 -42.83 -16.82 -48.22
N SER A 421 -43.32 -18.00 -47.86
CA SER A 421 -43.62 -19.07 -48.82
C SER A 421 -44.70 -18.65 -49.82
N HIS A 422 -45.76 -18.00 -49.33
CA HIS A 422 -46.85 -17.49 -50.17
C HIS A 422 -46.38 -16.43 -51.16
N LEU A 423 -45.58 -15.46 -50.69
CA LEU A 423 -45.02 -14.40 -51.53
C LEU A 423 -44.09 -14.96 -52.62
N ARG A 424 -43.27 -15.98 -52.31
CA ARG A 424 -42.44 -16.66 -53.32
C ARG A 424 -43.27 -17.32 -54.42
N LYS A 425 -44.38 -17.97 -54.06
CA LYS A 425 -45.32 -18.54 -55.06
C LYS A 425 -45.93 -17.46 -55.94
N HIS A 426 -46.32 -16.33 -55.35
CA HIS A 426 -46.88 -15.20 -56.10
C HIS A 426 -45.88 -14.62 -57.09
N MET A 427 -44.62 -14.48 -56.67
CA MET A 427 -43.52 -14.01 -57.53
C MET A 427 -43.29 -14.96 -58.72
N MET A 428 -43.36 -16.27 -58.50
CA MET A 428 -43.26 -17.28 -59.56
C MET A 428 -44.41 -17.18 -60.57
N ILE A 429 -45.64 -16.90 -60.13
CA ILE A 429 -46.81 -16.73 -61.00
C ILE A 429 -46.63 -15.49 -61.88
N GLN A 430 -46.24 -14.35 -61.30
CA GLN A 430 -46.01 -13.13 -62.08
C GLN A 430 -44.86 -13.28 -63.09
N THR A 431 -43.82 -14.05 -62.74
CA THR A 431 -42.73 -14.35 -63.69
C THR A 431 -43.24 -15.15 -64.90
N LYS A 432 -44.19 -16.07 -64.69
CA LYS A 432 -44.85 -16.80 -65.79
C LYS A 432 -45.73 -15.90 -66.66
N GLU A 433 -46.47 -14.97 -66.06
CA GLU A 433 -47.30 -14.01 -66.81
C GLU A 433 -46.44 -13.06 -67.66
N LEU A 434 -45.32 -12.61 -67.12
CA LEU A 434 -44.36 -11.78 -67.85
C LEU A 434 -43.82 -12.51 -69.09
N ASN A 435 -43.52 -13.80 -68.98
CA ASN A 435 -43.05 -14.59 -70.13
C ASN A 435 -44.14 -14.74 -71.21
N LYS A 436 -45.40 -14.92 -70.82
CA LYS A 436 -46.53 -14.95 -71.79
C LYS A 436 -46.70 -13.61 -72.51
N LEU A 437 -46.53 -12.49 -71.80
CA LEU A 437 -46.60 -11.16 -72.42
C LEU A 437 -45.49 -10.97 -73.46
N LYS A 438 -44.28 -11.49 -73.22
CA LYS A 438 -43.21 -11.47 -74.22
C LYS A 438 -43.55 -12.26 -75.49
N GLU A 439 -44.19 -13.42 -75.35
CA GLU A 439 -44.68 -14.20 -76.49
C GLU A 439 -45.71 -13.43 -77.32
N VAL A 440 -46.63 -12.71 -76.68
CA VAL A 440 -47.62 -11.87 -77.37
C VAL A 440 -46.97 -10.72 -78.13
N VAL A 441 -45.91 -10.12 -77.59
CA VAL A 441 -45.18 -9.04 -78.27
C VAL A 441 -44.55 -9.55 -79.57
N TYR A 442 -43.88 -10.70 -79.53
CA TYR A 442 -43.30 -11.30 -80.74
C TYR A 442 -44.36 -11.62 -81.81
N ASP A 443 -45.55 -12.05 -81.40
CA ASP A 443 -46.67 -12.33 -82.32
C ASP A 443 -47.24 -11.05 -82.96
N MET A 444 -47.22 -9.92 -82.24
CA MET A 444 -47.63 -8.62 -82.77
C MET A 444 -46.61 -8.03 -83.73
N GLU A 445 -45.30 -8.17 -83.45
CA GLU A 445 -44.22 -7.74 -84.35
C GLU A 445 -44.33 -8.44 -85.71
N PHE A 446 -44.58 -9.74 -85.72
CA PHE A 446 -44.79 -10.49 -86.96
C PHE A 446 -45.99 -9.99 -87.79
N ARG A 447 -47.06 -9.55 -87.12
CA ARG A 447 -48.25 -9.00 -87.81
C ARG A 447 -48.00 -7.63 -88.43
N ILE A 448 -47.14 -6.81 -87.83
CA ILE A 448 -46.77 -5.49 -88.36
C ILE A 448 -46.05 -5.67 -89.70
N ASP A 449 -45.07 -6.56 -89.77
CA ASP A 449 -44.33 -6.86 -91.01
C ASP A 449 -45.26 -7.30 -92.18
N ASP A 450 -46.28 -8.11 -91.91
CA ASP A 450 -47.24 -8.56 -92.93
C ASP A 450 -48.13 -7.40 -93.46
N TYR A 451 -48.46 -6.43 -92.61
CA TYR A 451 -49.21 -5.25 -93.03
C TYR A 451 -48.37 -4.24 -93.81
N GLU A 452 -47.10 -4.08 -93.47
CA GLU A 452 -46.18 -3.21 -94.21
C GLU A 452 -45.99 -3.69 -95.66
N GLN A 453 -45.90 -5.00 -95.89
CA GLN A 453 -45.82 -5.56 -97.24
C GLN A 453 -47.09 -5.36 -98.07
N LYS A 454 -48.27 -5.29 -97.43
CA LYS A 454 -49.55 -5.03 -98.10
C LYS A 454 -49.69 -3.56 -98.50
N LEU A 455 -49.18 -2.64 -97.68
CA LEU A 455 -49.20 -1.19 -97.94
C LEU A 455 -48.43 -0.82 -99.21
N VAL A 456 -47.24 -1.41 -99.41
CA VAL A 456 -46.40 -1.17 -100.61
C VAL A 456 -47.09 -1.56 -101.91
N LYS A 457 -48.00 -2.54 -101.89
CA LYS A 457 -48.74 -2.98 -103.09
C LYS A 457 -49.88 -2.03 -103.46
N LEU A 458 -50.55 -1.45 -102.48
CA LEU A 458 -51.67 -0.51 -102.68
C LEU A 458 -51.21 0.85 -103.20
N GLU A 459 -49.97 1.25 -102.94
CA GLU A 459 -49.41 2.52 -103.44
C GLU A 459 -49.12 2.51 -104.95
N ALA A 460 -49.04 1.33 -105.59
CA ALA A 460 -48.76 1.22 -107.02
C ALA A 460 -50.00 1.45 -107.93
N GLU A 461 -51.22 1.23 -107.43
CA GLU A 461 -52.46 1.25 -108.24
C GLU A 461 -53.12 2.63 -108.37
N ARG A 462 -52.63 3.66 -107.66
CA ARG A 462 -53.35 4.92 -107.43
C ARG A 462 -53.25 6.00 -108.53
N ARG A 463 -52.63 5.72 -109.69
CA ARG A 463 -52.23 6.78 -110.67
C ARG A 463 -53.24 7.18 -111.75
N GLN A 464 -54.44 6.62 -111.83
CA GLN A 464 -55.43 7.07 -112.83
C GLN A 464 -56.85 7.09 -112.27
N ASP A 465 -57.34 8.27 -111.87
CA ASP A 465 -58.77 8.49 -111.70
C ASP A 465 -59.17 9.97 -111.91
N ALA A 466 -60.15 10.22 -112.77
CA ALA A 466 -60.50 11.54 -113.34
C ALA A 466 -61.25 12.48 -112.38
N ASN A 467 -61.42 12.10 -111.11
CA ASN A 467 -61.94 12.95 -110.03
C ASN A 467 -60.83 13.71 -109.27
N SER A 468 -59.59 13.70 -109.75
CA SER A 468 -58.44 14.31 -109.07
C SER A 468 -58.59 15.83 -108.94
N GLU A 469 -58.99 16.55 -109.98
CA GLU A 469 -58.95 18.02 -109.99
C GLU A 469 -59.97 18.69 -109.05
N GLU A 470 -61.17 18.12 -108.90
CA GLU A 470 -62.20 18.65 -108.00
C GLU A 470 -61.90 18.31 -106.54
N LYS A 471 -61.34 17.11 -106.31
CA LYS A 471 -60.76 16.74 -105.02
C LYS A 471 -59.55 17.62 -104.71
N GLU A 472 -58.69 17.95 -105.67
CA GLU A 472 -57.53 18.84 -105.53
C GLU A 472 -57.93 20.28 -105.18
N ARG A 473 -59.05 20.77 -105.71
CA ARG A 473 -59.57 22.10 -105.33
C ARG A 473 -60.09 22.10 -103.90
N ARG A 474 -60.84 21.06 -103.51
CA ARG A 474 -61.31 20.89 -102.13
C ARG A 474 -60.14 20.62 -101.16
N ILE A 475 -59.11 19.91 -101.62
CA ILE A 475 -57.85 19.70 -100.90
C ILE A 475 -57.17 21.04 -100.68
N ARG A 476 -57.05 21.92 -101.68
CA ARG A 476 -56.46 23.26 -101.52
C ARG A 476 -57.21 24.14 -100.51
N GLU A 477 -58.54 24.13 -100.52
CA GLU A 477 -59.35 24.85 -99.51
C GLU A 477 -59.15 24.28 -98.11
N LEU A 478 -59.15 22.94 -97.97
CA LEU A 478 -58.89 22.27 -96.70
C LEU A 478 -57.44 22.44 -96.24
N GLU A 479 -56.48 22.53 -97.16
CA GLU A 479 -55.07 22.82 -96.89
C GLU A 479 -54.90 24.25 -96.37
N GLN A 480 -55.65 25.21 -96.92
CA GLN A 480 -55.63 26.59 -96.45
C GLN A 480 -56.29 26.73 -95.07
N SER A 481 -57.45 26.10 -94.86
CA SER A 481 -58.06 26.01 -93.52
C SER A 481 -57.14 25.28 -92.52
N LEU A 482 -56.44 24.24 -92.95
CA LEU A 482 -55.45 23.54 -92.12
C LEU A 482 -54.23 24.40 -91.82
N ALA A 483 -53.80 25.25 -92.75
CA ALA A 483 -52.72 26.21 -92.54
C ALA A 483 -53.13 27.26 -91.49
N ASP A 484 -54.32 27.84 -91.63
CA ASP A 484 -54.85 28.81 -90.64
C ASP A 484 -55.00 28.15 -89.25
N HIS A 485 -55.49 26.92 -89.18
CA HIS A 485 -55.56 26.16 -87.92
C HIS A 485 -54.18 25.79 -87.36
N LYS A 486 -53.17 25.53 -88.21
CA LYS A 486 -51.79 25.29 -87.79
C LYS A 486 -51.14 26.54 -87.23
N ASP A 487 -51.43 27.72 -87.79
CA ASP A 487 -50.93 28.99 -87.27
C ASP A 487 -51.56 29.32 -85.90
N VAL A 488 -52.87 29.09 -85.76
CA VAL A 488 -53.56 29.19 -84.46
C VAL A 488 -53.01 28.17 -83.46
N HIS A 489 -52.80 26.92 -83.87
CA HIS A 489 -52.19 25.90 -83.02
C HIS A 489 -50.76 26.30 -82.62
N HIS A 490 -49.95 26.83 -83.53
CA HIS A 490 -48.58 27.24 -83.23
C HIS A 490 -48.55 28.42 -82.25
N THR A 491 -49.45 29.40 -82.40
CA THR A 491 -49.56 30.51 -81.43
C THR A 491 -50.04 30.05 -80.06
N LEU A 492 -51.00 29.13 -79.98
CA LEU A 492 -51.43 28.51 -78.73
C LEU A 492 -50.33 27.65 -78.11
N GLN A 493 -49.61 26.86 -78.90
CA GLN A 493 -48.47 26.06 -78.43
C GLN A 493 -47.38 26.97 -77.86
N ASN A 494 -47.02 28.06 -78.53
CA ASN A 494 -46.06 29.03 -78.01
C ASN A 494 -46.54 29.69 -76.71
N GLN A 495 -47.85 29.85 -76.51
CA GLN A 495 -48.40 30.34 -75.24
C GLN A 495 -48.35 29.27 -74.14
N VAL A 496 -48.63 28.01 -74.47
CA VAL A 496 -48.49 26.87 -73.56
C VAL A 496 -47.03 26.71 -73.13
N ASP A 497 -46.09 26.71 -74.08
CA ASP A 497 -44.66 26.59 -73.81
C ASP A 497 -44.16 27.71 -72.89
N ARG A 498 -44.63 28.95 -73.08
CA ARG A 498 -44.34 30.08 -72.18
C ARG A 498 -44.90 29.89 -70.78
N LEU A 499 -46.14 29.39 -70.66
CA LEU A 499 -46.75 29.10 -69.36
C LEU A 499 -46.05 27.93 -68.67
N GLU A 500 -45.59 26.93 -69.41
CA GLU A 500 -44.79 25.82 -68.90
C GLU A 500 -43.43 26.31 -68.42
N GLU A 501 -42.74 27.17 -69.18
CA GLU A 501 -41.50 27.83 -68.76
C GLU A 501 -41.69 28.68 -67.50
N GLU A 502 -42.77 29.47 -67.42
CA GLU A 502 -43.13 30.25 -66.23
C GLU A 502 -43.47 29.35 -65.03
N MET A 503 -44.20 28.26 -65.25
CA MET A 503 -44.52 27.27 -64.22
C MET A 503 -43.27 26.57 -63.71
N HIS A 504 -42.34 26.19 -64.61
CA HIS A 504 -41.05 25.61 -64.24
C HIS A 504 -40.19 26.60 -63.47
N ARG A 505 -40.15 27.87 -63.90
CA ARG A 505 -39.45 28.93 -63.17
C ARG A 505 -40.04 29.13 -61.78
N LEU A 506 -41.36 29.20 -61.65
CA LEU A 506 -42.04 29.35 -60.36
C LEU A 506 -41.83 28.14 -59.45
N SER A 507 -41.90 26.91 -59.99
CA SER A 507 -41.56 25.68 -59.26
C SER A 507 -40.13 25.70 -58.74
N ASN A 508 -39.18 26.14 -59.57
CA ASN A 508 -37.79 26.25 -59.16
C ASN A 508 -37.60 27.32 -58.06
N THR A 509 -38.25 28.48 -58.17
CA THR A 509 -38.21 29.49 -57.10
C THR A 509 -38.85 28.97 -55.82
N MET A 510 -39.99 28.27 -55.89
CA MET A 510 -40.63 27.66 -54.73
C MET A 510 -39.74 26.58 -54.09
N ALA A 511 -39.02 25.80 -54.88
CA ALA A 511 -38.07 24.81 -54.38
C ALA A 511 -36.89 25.49 -53.67
N LEU A 512 -36.34 26.56 -54.24
CA LEU A 512 -35.26 27.35 -53.61
C LEU A 512 -35.72 28.02 -52.31
N ASP A 513 -36.92 28.61 -52.29
CA ASP A 513 -37.49 29.25 -51.09
C ASP A 513 -37.76 28.21 -50.00
N LYS A 514 -38.24 27.02 -50.37
CA LYS A 514 -38.44 25.90 -49.43
C LYS A 514 -37.11 25.44 -48.84
N GLU A 515 -36.06 25.37 -49.63
CA GLU A 515 -34.72 25.04 -49.15
C GLU A 515 -34.19 26.12 -48.20
N GLN A 516 -34.37 27.41 -48.52
CA GLN A 516 -34.01 28.50 -47.62
C GLN A 516 -34.82 28.46 -46.31
N GLN A 517 -36.10 28.13 -46.38
CA GLN A 517 -36.95 27.96 -45.20
C GLN A 517 -36.42 26.83 -44.30
N ASN A 518 -36.04 25.68 -44.87
CA ASN A 518 -35.44 24.57 -44.13
C ASN A 518 -34.13 25.00 -43.45
N ILE A 519 -33.23 25.69 -44.18
CA ILE A 519 -31.97 26.20 -43.62
C ILE A 519 -32.22 27.16 -42.44
N LEU A 520 -33.22 28.05 -42.58
CA LEU A 520 -33.58 28.98 -41.51
C LEU A 520 -34.23 28.26 -40.32
N GLN A 521 -35.03 27.24 -40.57
CA GLN A 521 -35.61 26.40 -39.53
C GLN A 521 -34.50 25.66 -38.75
N ASP A 522 -33.58 25.01 -39.45
CA ASP A 522 -32.42 24.32 -38.84
C ASP A 522 -31.58 25.29 -37.99
N ARG A 523 -31.34 26.51 -38.50
CA ARG A 523 -30.65 27.55 -37.73
C ARG A 523 -31.43 27.96 -36.48
N CYS A 524 -32.74 28.09 -36.57
CA CYS A 524 -33.58 28.44 -35.44
C CYS A 524 -33.55 27.33 -34.36
N GLU A 525 -33.65 26.07 -34.78
CA GLU A 525 -33.54 24.90 -33.91
C GLU A 525 -32.16 24.81 -33.24
N GLN A 526 -31.08 25.07 -33.99
CA GLN A 526 -29.72 25.17 -33.45
C GLN A 526 -29.60 26.29 -32.40
N HIS A 527 -30.14 27.48 -32.67
CA HIS A 527 -30.12 28.59 -31.71
C HIS A 527 -30.93 28.28 -30.45
N LEU A 528 -32.09 27.62 -30.57
CA LEU A 528 -32.90 27.17 -29.44
C LEU A 528 -32.13 26.16 -28.58
N LEU A 529 -31.44 25.20 -29.20
CA LEU A 529 -30.62 24.22 -28.49
C LEU A 529 -29.45 24.89 -27.74
N VAL A 530 -28.75 25.84 -28.37
CA VAL A 530 -27.70 26.62 -27.72
C VAL A 530 -28.24 27.43 -26.55
N PHE A 531 -29.43 28.02 -26.70
CA PHE A 531 -30.10 28.76 -25.63
C PHE A 531 -30.46 27.85 -24.44
N GLU A 532 -31.01 26.67 -24.68
CA GLU A 532 -31.33 25.70 -23.62
C GLU A 532 -30.08 25.20 -22.90
N ILE A 533 -29.01 24.90 -23.63
CA ILE A 533 -27.71 24.51 -23.06
C ILE A 533 -27.16 25.65 -22.20
N SER A 534 -27.20 26.88 -22.70
CA SER A 534 -26.76 28.07 -21.96
C SER A 534 -27.57 28.28 -20.69
N LYS A 535 -28.90 28.11 -20.74
CA LYS A 535 -29.79 28.16 -19.58
C LYS A 535 -29.44 27.09 -18.54
N LYS A 536 -29.13 25.86 -18.98
CA LYS A 536 -28.65 24.77 -18.11
C LYS A 536 -27.30 25.11 -17.48
N HIS A 537 -26.35 25.66 -18.25
CA HIS A 537 -25.06 26.11 -17.72
C HIS A 537 -25.21 27.23 -16.70
N ILE A 538 -26.07 28.22 -16.93
CA ILE A 538 -26.36 29.28 -15.96
C ILE A 538 -26.96 28.70 -14.68
N ALA A 539 -27.89 27.75 -14.78
CA ALA A 539 -28.47 27.09 -13.62
C ALA A 539 -27.44 26.25 -12.83
N ALA A 540 -26.52 25.58 -13.52
CA ALA A 540 -25.42 24.85 -12.90
C ALA A 540 -24.41 25.79 -12.22
N ALA A 541 -24.03 26.89 -12.87
CA ALA A 541 -23.16 27.91 -12.29
C ALA A 541 -23.78 28.54 -11.05
N LYS A 542 -25.09 28.85 -11.06
CA LYS A 542 -25.81 29.35 -9.88
C LYS A 542 -25.77 28.36 -8.72
N ARG A 543 -26.01 27.07 -8.97
CA ARG A 543 -25.89 26.02 -7.95
C ARG A 543 -24.49 25.92 -7.38
N SER A 544 -23.46 25.92 -8.24
CA SER A 544 -22.06 25.88 -7.78
C SER A 544 -21.70 27.11 -6.93
N THR A 545 -22.19 28.30 -7.29
CA THR A 545 -21.99 29.50 -6.47
C THR A 545 -22.69 29.38 -5.11
N GLN A 546 -23.90 28.84 -5.06
CA GLN A 546 -24.63 28.60 -3.79
C GLN A 546 -23.91 27.56 -2.92
N GLU A 547 -23.40 26.47 -3.51
CA GLU A 547 -22.58 25.47 -2.82
C GLU A 547 -21.33 26.10 -2.21
N LYS A 548 -20.59 26.91 -2.99
CA LYS A 548 -19.42 27.65 -2.49
C LYS A 548 -19.75 28.64 -1.38
N GLN A 549 -20.90 29.31 -1.44
CA GLN A 549 -21.36 30.18 -0.35
C GLN A 549 -21.65 29.38 0.93
N VAL A 550 -22.22 28.17 0.81
CA VAL A 550 -22.44 27.28 1.96
C VAL A 550 -21.11 26.79 2.53
N GLU A 551 -20.15 26.41 1.68
CA GLU A 551 -18.79 26.05 2.10
C GLU A 551 -18.09 27.20 2.82
N GLU A 552 -18.17 28.42 2.28
CA GLU A 552 -17.61 29.62 2.91
C GLU A 552 -18.24 29.85 4.30
N ASN A 553 -19.56 29.74 4.41
CA ASN A 553 -20.26 29.87 5.69
C ASN A 553 -19.85 28.77 6.69
N MET A 554 -19.66 27.53 6.23
CA MET A 554 -19.15 26.44 7.05
C MET A 554 -17.73 26.71 7.55
N MET A 555 -16.86 27.25 6.68
CA MET A 555 -15.51 27.64 7.05
C MET A 555 -15.51 28.81 8.05
N ARG A 556 -16.37 29.82 7.86
CA ARG A 556 -16.58 30.90 8.83
C ARG A 556 -17.05 30.37 10.19
N LEU A 557 -17.95 29.39 10.21
CA LEU A 557 -18.38 28.73 11.45
C LEU A 557 -17.23 27.98 12.13
N ARG A 558 -16.40 27.26 11.36
CA ARG A 558 -15.20 26.57 11.89
C ARG A 558 -14.19 27.56 12.47
N ILE A 559 -13.93 28.67 11.77
CA ILE A 559 -13.07 29.75 12.25
C ILE A 559 -13.61 30.30 13.57
N ASN A 560 -14.91 30.63 13.63
CA ASN A 560 -15.54 31.11 14.87
C ASN A 560 -15.43 30.11 16.03
N GLN A 561 -15.48 28.80 15.75
CA GLN A 561 -15.30 27.77 16.77
C GLN A 561 -13.85 27.72 17.25
N ILE A 562 -12.88 27.74 16.33
CA ILE A 562 -11.45 27.80 16.68
C ILE A 562 -11.14 29.07 17.48
N GLU A 563 -11.68 30.23 17.09
CA GLU A 563 -11.51 31.48 17.84
C GLU A 563 -12.09 31.39 19.26
N LYS A 564 -13.23 30.71 19.45
CA LYS A 564 -13.79 30.47 20.78
C LYS A 564 -12.89 29.57 21.61
N ASP A 565 -12.32 28.53 21.01
CA ASP A 565 -11.44 27.60 21.71
C ASP A 565 -10.10 28.24 22.04
N MET A 566 -9.52 29.04 21.14
CA MET A 566 -8.36 29.90 21.42
C MET A 566 -8.63 30.83 22.61
N LYS A 567 -9.78 31.51 22.64
CA LYS A 567 -10.17 32.36 23.79
C LYS A 567 -10.33 31.57 25.09
N LYS A 568 -10.64 30.27 25.05
CA LYS A 568 -10.67 29.42 26.26
C LYS A 568 -9.26 29.08 26.70
N GLU A 569 -8.39 28.68 25.77
CA GLU A 569 -6.98 28.41 26.06
C GLU A 569 -6.27 29.64 26.61
N ASP A 570 -6.50 30.83 26.03
CA ASP A 570 -5.95 32.09 26.55
C ASP A 570 -6.37 32.34 28.03
N LYS A 571 -7.62 32.04 28.37
CA LYS A 571 -8.10 32.15 29.77
C LYS A 571 -7.46 31.11 30.69
N GLN A 572 -7.19 29.91 30.19
CA GLN A 572 -6.50 28.87 30.96
C GLN A 572 -5.02 29.21 31.16
N ILE A 573 -4.34 29.67 30.12
CA ILE A 573 -2.96 30.15 30.21
C ILE A 573 -2.87 31.29 31.21
N TYR A 574 -3.78 32.26 31.13
CA TYR A 574 -3.85 33.35 32.10
C TYR A 574 -4.07 32.87 33.54
N SER A 575 -4.96 31.90 33.77
CA SER A 575 -5.22 31.37 35.11
C SER A 575 -4.02 30.57 35.67
N LEU A 576 -3.34 29.81 34.82
CA LEU A 576 -2.12 29.08 35.16
C LEU A 576 -0.95 30.03 35.44
N GLU A 577 -0.80 31.09 34.66
CA GLU A 577 0.24 32.10 34.88
C GLU A 577 -0.02 32.86 36.19
N LYS A 578 -1.28 33.20 36.48
CA LYS A 578 -1.67 33.77 37.77
C LYS A 578 -1.35 32.82 38.93
N LEU A 579 -1.63 31.52 38.78
CA LEU A 579 -1.34 30.52 39.80
C LEU A 579 0.18 30.35 40.00
N ARG A 580 0.95 30.29 38.92
CA ARG A 580 2.42 30.24 38.96
C ARG A 580 2.98 31.43 39.72
N LEU A 581 2.54 32.65 39.39
CA LEU A 581 2.98 33.86 40.08
C LEU A 581 2.62 33.83 41.57
N HIS A 582 1.45 33.30 41.92
CA HIS A 582 1.04 33.14 43.32
C HIS A 582 1.91 32.12 44.07
N LEU A 583 2.22 30.99 43.44
CA LEU A 583 3.13 29.98 44.01
C LEU A 583 4.56 30.53 44.14
N ASP A 584 5.07 31.22 43.14
CA ASP A 584 6.39 31.86 43.18
C ASP A 584 6.47 32.89 44.33
N GLN A 585 5.40 33.65 44.55
CA GLN A 585 5.29 34.58 45.68
C GLN A 585 5.29 33.83 47.03
N ALA A 586 4.44 32.80 47.18
CA ALA A 586 4.38 31.99 48.41
C ALA A 586 5.71 31.29 48.70
N MET A 587 6.42 30.82 47.67
CA MET A 587 7.75 30.22 47.81
C MET A 587 8.79 31.24 48.25
N LYS A 588 8.78 32.46 47.72
CA LYS A 588 9.66 33.54 48.17
C LYS A 588 9.39 33.94 49.62
N GLU A 589 8.12 34.04 50.01
CA GLU A 589 7.74 34.30 51.41
C GLU A 589 8.24 33.19 52.33
N ARG A 590 8.05 31.92 51.92
CA ARG A 590 8.53 30.79 52.70
C ARG A 590 10.06 30.76 52.81
N GLN A 591 10.76 31.14 51.75
CA GLN A 591 12.22 31.24 51.75
C GLN A 591 12.69 32.33 52.73
N MET A 592 12.06 33.51 52.71
CA MET A 592 12.34 34.58 53.67
C MET A 592 12.09 34.14 55.11
N ASP A 593 10.99 33.43 55.37
CA ASP A 593 10.68 32.85 56.69
C ASP A 593 11.76 31.89 57.17
N ILE A 594 12.21 30.99 56.29
CA ILE A 594 13.26 30.03 56.60
C ILE A 594 14.56 30.77 56.93
N ASP A 595 14.92 31.78 56.15
CA ASP A 595 16.16 32.53 56.35
C ASP A 595 16.12 33.40 57.62
N MET A 596 14.96 33.99 57.96
CA MET A 596 14.76 34.63 59.27
C MET A 596 14.90 33.63 60.43
N ARG A 597 14.29 32.44 60.33
CA ARG A 597 14.43 31.39 61.35
C ARG A 597 15.88 30.91 61.48
N LYS A 598 16.59 30.74 60.36
CA LYS A 598 18.02 30.40 60.36
C LYS A 598 18.84 31.48 61.06
N MET A 599 18.56 32.76 60.79
CA MET A 599 19.24 33.88 61.45
C MET A 599 19.03 33.84 62.98
N VAL A 600 17.79 33.62 63.43
CA VAL A 600 17.47 33.46 64.87
C VAL A 600 18.18 32.26 65.49
N LEU A 601 18.31 31.14 64.77
CA LEU A 601 19.06 29.99 65.25
C LEU A 601 20.57 30.29 65.31
N HIS A 602 21.12 31.02 64.36
CA HIS A 602 22.53 31.43 64.38
C HIS A 602 22.82 32.37 65.55
N THR A 603 21.93 33.32 65.87
CA THR A 603 22.09 34.20 67.03
C THR A 603 21.99 33.41 68.34
N LYS A 604 21.05 32.47 68.47
CA LYS A 604 20.97 31.55 69.63
C LYS A 604 22.22 30.67 69.77
N LYS A 605 22.74 30.15 68.66
CA LYS A 605 24.00 29.38 68.67
C LYS A 605 25.14 30.23 69.22
N ARG A 606 25.28 31.46 68.74
CA ARG A 606 26.30 32.41 69.21
C ARG A 606 26.17 32.68 70.72
N SER A 607 24.97 32.96 71.21
CA SER A 607 24.76 33.21 72.65
C SER A 607 25.11 32.00 73.51
N LEU A 608 24.76 30.77 73.07
CA LEU A 608 25.14 29.54 73.77
C LEU A 608 26.65 29.29 73.75
N GLU A 609 27.34 29.66 72.67
CA GLU A 609 28.80 29.60 72.60
C GLU A 609 29.46 30.58 73.59
N GLU A 610 28.90 31.78 73.73
CA GLU A 610 29.31 32.76 74.75
C GLU A 610 29.09 32.23 76.18
N ASP A 611 27.92 31.65 76.46
CA ASP A 611 27.60 31.04 77.76
C ASP A 611 28.53 29.85 78.07
N LYS A 612 28.79 29.00 77.08
CA LYS A 612 29.78 27.91 77.18
C LYS A 612 31.17 28.46 77.50
N GLY A 613 31.55 29.58 76.89
CA GLY A 613 32.79 30.31 77.21
C GLY A 613 32.82 30.77 78.67
N ARG A 614 31.74 31.40 79.16
CA ARG A 614 31.59 31.84 80.55
C ARG A 614 31.70 30.68 81.54
N LEU A 615 30.94 29.60 81.32
CA LEU A 615 30.97 28.41 82.18
C LEU A 615 32.34 27.74 82.21
N ARG A 616 33.05 27.69 81.08
CA ARG A 616 34.44 27.20 81.04
C ARG A 616 35.36 28.05 81.92
N SER A 617 35.21 29.37 81.89
CA SER A 617 35.95 30.28 82.77
C SER A 617 35.64 30.00 84.25
N ASP A 618 34.37 29.86 84.62
CA ASP A 618 33.96 29.56 86.00
C ASP A 618 34.48 28.20 86.50
N ILE A 619 34.47 27.17 85.65
CA ILE A 619 35.07 25.87 85.96
C ILE A 619 36.57 26.04 86.20
N GLY A 620 37.25 26.85 85.38
CA GLY A 620 38.66 27.20 85.58
C GLY A 620 38.92 27.81 86.95
N LEU A 621 38.10 28.81 87.35
CA LEU A 621 38.20 29.44 88.68
C LEU A 621 37.94 28.44 89.83
N ARG A 622 36.94 27.55 89.69
CA ARG A 622 36.65 26.51 90.71
C ARG A 622 37.77 25.49 90.83
N ARG A 623 38.36 25.05 89.71
CA ARG A 623 39.53 24.16 89.71
C ARG A 623 40.70 24.80 90.46
N LEU A 624 40.97 26.07 90.19
CA LEU A 624 42.02 26.83 90.87
C LEU A 624 41.75 26.91 92.39
N LYS A 625 40.49 27.07 92.81
CA LYS A 625 40.11 27.03 94.24
C LYS A 625 40.32 25.66 94.88
N ILE A 626 40.00 24.58 94.16
CA ILE A 626 40.26 23.20 94.63
C ILE A 626 41.76 22.98 94.82
N GLU A 627 42.59 23.38 93.86
CA GLU A 627 44.05 23.29 93.98
C GLU A 627 44.57 24.05 95.20
N GLN A 628 44.04 25.24 95.48
CA GLN A 628 44.37 25.99 96.70
C GLN A 628 44.02 25.22 97.98
N LEU A 629 42.84 24.59 98.03
CA LEU A 629 42.41 23.79 99.18
C LEU A 629 43.23 22.50 99.35
N GLN A 630 43.58 21.83 98.24
CA GLN A 630 44.45 20.65 98.26
C GLN A 630 45.84 21.02 98.79
N LYS A 631 46.42 22.13 98.34
CA LYS A 631 47.68 22.65 98.89
C LYS A 631 47.57 22.95 100.38
N LYS A 632 46.46 23.56 100.83
CA LYS A 632 46.20 23.81 102.26
C LYS A 632 46.11 22.52 103.07
N TYR A 633 45.38 21.51 102.59
CA TYR A 633 45.28 20.20 103.26
C TYR A 633 46.63 19.50 103.35
N HIS A 634 47.43 19.55 102.28
CA HIS A 634 48.78 18.98 102.28
C HIS A 634 49.69 19.64 103.32
N ILE A 635 49.61 20.96 103.47
CA ILE A 635 50.34 21.69 104.53
C ILE A 635 49.90 21.21 105.93
N VAL A 636 48.60 21.04 106.18
CA VAL A 636 48.08 20.53 107.47
C VAL A 636 48.57 19.12 107.75
N LEU A 637 48.58 18.24 106.75
CA LEU A 637 49.08 16.87 106.92
C LEU A 637 50.58 16.84 107.27
N MET A 638 51.38 17.74 106.69
CA MET A 638 52.81 17.88 107.01
C MET A 638 53.06 18.38 108.45
N SER A 639 52.10 19.08 109.07
CA SER A 639 52.22 19.58 110.45
C SER A 639 51.88 18.56 111.56
N LEU A 640 51.32 17.38 111.25
CA LEU A 640 51.01 16.33 112.25
C LEU A 640 52.21 15.45 112.69
N GLY A 641 53.41 15.71 112.16
CA GLY A 641 54.61 14.92 112.45
C GLY A 641 54.70 13.61 111.65
N ARG A 642 55.88 12.98 111.65
CA ARG A 642 56.21 11.76 110.89
C ARG A 642 56.74 10.66 111.82
N ASP A 643 56.43 9.39 111.52
CA ASP A 643 56.91 8.22 112.28
C ASP A 643 58.38 7.91 111.90
N GLU A 644 59.02 6.95 112.58
CA GLU A 644 60.43 6.56 112.34
C GLU A 644 60.70 6.04 110.91
N ASP A 645 59.65 5.70 110.14
CA ASP A 645 59.72 5.34 108.71
C ASP A 645 59.27 6.47 107.75
N GLY A 646 59.18 7.72 108.22
CA GLY A 646 58.99 8.90 107.37
C GLY A 646 57.59 9.11 106.78
N GLN A 647 56.58 8.32 107.19
CA GLN A 647 55.18 8.52 106.84
C GLN A 647 54.44 9.39 107.88
N PRO A 648 53.45 10.22 107.48
CA PRO A 648 52.76 11.13 108.39
C PRO A 648 51.87 10.36 109.39
N LEU A 649 51.98 10.70 110.69
CA LEU A 649 51.21 10.04 111.75
C LEU A 649 49.71 10.25 111.55
N SER A 650 48.97 9.14 111.44
CA SER A 650 47.51 9.15 111.47
C SER A 650 47.01 8.98 112.91
N VAL A 651 46.00 9.76 113.32
CA VAL A 651 45.37 9.74 114.66
C VAL A 651 44.95 8.33 115.10
N THR A 652 44.69 7.44 114.14
CA THR A 652 44.34 6.04 114.35
C THR A 652 45.53 5.19 114.83
N HIS A 653 46.76 5.50 114.40
CA HIS A 653 47.97 4.74 114.73
C HIS A 653 48.38 4.90 116.21
N ILE A 654 48.19 6.10 116.77
CA ILE A 654 48.41 6.40 118.19
C ILE A 654 47.45 5.59 119.09
N LYS A 655 46.21 5.36 118.63
CA LYS A 655 45.21 4.57 119.37
C LYS A 655 45.48 3.06 119.34
N ILE A 656 46.11 2.55 118.28
CA ILE A 656 46.40 1.12 118.10
C ILE A 656 47.56 0.67 119.01
N ARG A 657 48.59 1.51 119.19
CA ARG A 657 49.72 1.24 120.10
C ARG A 657 49.26 1.05 121.55
N ASN A 658 48.35 1.93 122.02
CA ASN A 658 47.75 1.82 123.35
C ASN A 658 46.86 0.57 123.54
N ALA A 659 46.34 -0.02 122.46
CA ALA A 659 45.53 -1.24 122.54
C ALA A 659 46.39 -2.51 122.62
N GLN A 660 47.60 -2.49 122.05
CA GLN A 660 48.52 -3.63 122.04
C GLN A 660 49.16 -3.91 123.41
N GLU A 661 49.47 -2.88 124.20
CA GLU A 661 49.97 -3.05 125.57
C GLU A 661 48.92 -3.68 126.51
N LYS A 662 47.62 -3.52 126.20
CA LYS A 662 46.51 -4.04 127.00
C LYS A 662 46.24 -5.54 126.79
N PHE A 663 46.64 -6.09 125.65
CA PHE A 663 46.46 -7.51 125.29
C PHE A 663 47.52 -8.43 125.93
N MET A 664 48.74 -7.93 126.12
CA MET A 664 49.84 -8.70 126.72
C MET A 664 49.59 -9.08 128.19
N LEU A 665 48.83 -8.27 128.93
CA LEU A 665 48.42 -8.53 130.32
C LEU A 665 47.26 -9.55 130.44
N GLN A 666 46.62 -9.95 129.33
CA GLN A 666 45.47 -10.87 129.32
C GLN A 666 45.88 -12.33 129.06
N GLN A 667 47.00 -12.58 128.37
CA GLN A 667 47.55 -13.93 128.16
C GLN A 667 48.10 -14.59 129.43
N GLU A 668 48.42 -13.81 130.47
CA GLU A 668 48.80 -14.34 131.79
C GLU A 668 47.59 -14.92 132.57
N GLY A 669 46.34 -14.63 132.16
CA GLY A 669 45.11 -15.17 132.74
C GLY A 669 44.69 -16.55 132.19
N ASP A 670 44.95 -16.83 130.92
CA ASP A 670 44.54 -18.09 130.23
C ASP A 670 45.26 -19.34 130.76
N VAL A 671 46.39 -19.17 131.45
CA VAL A 671 47.17 -20.26 132.06
C VAL A 671 46.52 -20.80 133.34
N LEU A 672 45.58 -20.06 133.95
CA LEU A 672 44.83 -20.49 135.14
C LEU A 672 43.57 -21.33 134.83
N ASP A 673 43.02 -21.28 133.61
CA ASP A 673 41.80 -22.04 133.20
C ASP A 673 42.07 -23.47 132.70
N GLN A 674 43.33 -23.80 132.42
CA GLN A 674 43.82 -25.19 132.23
C GLN A 674 43.59 -26.09 133.46
N ARG A 675 43.07 -25.54 134.55
CA ARG A 675 42.84 -26.26 135.80
C ARG A 675 41.47 -26.89 135.94
N ILE A 676 40.58 -26.74 134.97
CA ILE A 676 39.25 -27.34 135.01
C ILE A 676 39.00 -27.99 133.63
N LYS A 677 39.67 -29.09 133.25
CA LYS A 677 39.82 -30.34 134.02
C LYS A 677 38.59 -30.73 134.86
N THR A 678 37.43 -30.30 134.41
CA THR A 678 36.23 -31.13 134.21
C THR A 678 36.16 -31.48 132.72
N ALA A 679 37.26 -31.94 132.14
CA ALA A 679 37.63 -33.32 132.41
C ALA A 679 36.39 -34.19 132.61
N GLU A 680 36.08 -34.90 131.57
CA GLU A 680 36.37 -36.30 131.82
C GLU A 680 35.08 -37.12 131.98
N LYS A 681 34.02 -36.56 132.57
CA LYS A 681 32.88 -37.35 133.06
C LYS A 681 31.66 -37.45 132.14
N GLU A 682 31.41 -36.52 131.22
CA GLU A 682 30.16 -36.52 130.43
C GLU A 682 30.22 -37.37 129.14
N ILE A 683 31.41 -37.84 128.78
CA ILE A 683 31.66 -38.51 127.49
C ILE A 683 31.34 -40.03 127.54
N VAL A 684 31.28 -40.66 128.72
CA VAL A 684 31.06 -42.12 128.87
C VAL A 684 29.60 -42.56 128.61
N ALA A 685 28.63 -41.64 128.63
CA ALA A 685 27.21 -41.98 128.51
C ALA A 685 26.69 -42.19 127.07
N MET A 686 27.41 -41.72 126.05
CA MET A 686 26.94 -41.74 124.64
C MET A 686 27.36 -42.98 123.81
N GLU A 687 28.34 -43.77 124.26
CA GLU A 687 28.84 -44.92 123.46
C GLU A 687 27.92 -46.16 123.47
N ASN A 688 27.05 -46.31 124.48
CA ASN A 688 26.24 -47.52 124.65
C ASN A 688 24.97 -47.57 123.76
N ALA A 689 24.48 -46.45 123.23
CA ALA A 689 23.25 -46.42 122.42
C ALA A 689 23.46 -46.88 120.96
N LEU A 690 24.71 -46.86 120.47
CA LEU A 690 25.02 -47.05 119.04
C LEU A 690 25.21 -48.52 118.63
N LYS A 691 25.42 -49.44 119.59
CA LYS A 691 25.55 -50.88 119.31
C LYS A 691 24.23 -51.57 118.91
N LEU A 692 23.07 -51.00 119.23
CA LEU A 692 21.77 -51.65 119.03
C LEU A 692 21.24 -51.51 117.58
N VAL A 693 21.61 -50.45 116.86
CA VAL A 693 21.10 -50.16 115.50
C VAL A 693 21.86 -50.91 114.39
N ASN A 694 23.10 -51.33 114.64
CA ASN A 694 23.91 -52.03 113.62
C ASN A 694 23.54 -53.51 113.42
N ILE A 695 22.79 -54.14 114.33
CA ILE A 695 22.41 -55.56 114.24
C ILE A 695 21.18 -55.78 113.35
N THR A 696 20.26 -54.80 113.26
CA THR A 696 19.03 -54.90 112.44
C THR A 696 19.27 -54.71 110.94
N ASN A 697 20.35 -54.00 110.55
CA ASN A 697 20.69 -53.73 109.15
C ASN A 697 21.41 -54.89 108.43
N VAL A 698 21.96 -55.86 109.15
CA VAL A 698 22.65 -57.03 108.55
C VAL A 698 21.65 -58.09 108.06
N ALA A 699 20.43 -58.13 108.61
CA ALA A 699 19.39 -59.10 108.21
C ALA A 699 18.71 -58.75 106.86
N PHE A 700 18.63 -57.48 106.46
CA PHE A 700 17.97 -57.03 105.23
C PHE A 700 18.83 -57.15 103.97
N LYS A 701 20.16 -57.27 104.09
CA LYS A 701 21.07 -57.40 102.93
C LYS A 701 21.20 -58.83 102.40
N ASN A 702 20.77 -59.84 103.17
CA ASN A 702 20.86 -61.24 102.78
C ASN A 702 19.62 -61.75 102.00
N SER A 703 18.56 -60.95 101.84
CA SER A 703 17.35 -61.30 101.06
C SER A 703 17.32 -60.73 99.63
N LEU A 704 18.35 -59.98 99.22
CA LEU A 704 18.44 -59.32 97.90
C LEU A 704 19.65 -59.77 97.07
N ALA A 705 20.26 -60.93 97.39
CA ALA A 705 21.33 -61.51 96.58
C ALA A 705 20.80 -62.66 95.70
N PRO A 706 21.20 -62.74 94.41
CA PRO A 706 20.64 -63.68 93.45
C PRO A 706 21.21 -65.09 93.62
N VAL A 707 20.38 -66.10 93.37
CA VAL A 707 20.82 -67.48 93.09
C VAL A 707 21.81 -67.42 91.92
N LYS A 708 23.07 -67.72 92.21
CA LYS A 708 24.07 -68.11 91.23
C LYS A 708 24.00 -69.61 91.06
N ASP A 709 23.94 -70.08 89.82
CA ASP A 709 24.53 -71.37 89.46
C ASP A 709 25.98 -71.42 89.96
N GLU A 710 26.36 -72.60 90.46
CA GLU A 710 27.57 -72.87 91.22
C GLU A 710 28.89 -72.35 90.62
N GLY A 711 29.87 -72.04 91.49
CA GLY A 711 31.29 -72.06 91.08
C GLY A 711 32.29 -71.25 91.91
N LYS A 712 32.76 -71.84 93.02
CA LYS A 712 34.12 -71.75 93.63
C LYS A 712 34.63 -70.44 94.32
N ALA A 713 34.80 -70.61 95.65
CA ALA A 713 36.00 -70.39 96.48
C ALA A 713 36.41 -68.98 97.00
N GLY A 714 36.35 -68.82 98.34
CA GLY A 714 37.56 -68.47 99.11
C GLY A 714 37.60 -67.22 100.03
N ARG A 715 37.12 -67.39 101.29
CA ARG A 715 37.70 -66.96 102.60
C ARG A 715 37.93 -65.49 103.04
N PHE A 716 37.47 -65.25 104.29
CA PHE A 716 38.05 -64.47 105.44
C PHE A 716 38.18 -62.93 105.28
N GLY A 717 37.89 -62.05 106.26
CA GLY A 717 37.45 -62.13 107.65
C GLY A 717 37.55 -60.75 108.33
N VAL A 718 36.47 -60.37 109.05
CA VAL A 718 36.36 -59.65 110.35
C VAL A 718 37.01 -58.26 110.62
N SER A 719 36.20 -57.40 111.27
CA SER A 719 36.51 -56.46 112.39
C SER A 719 36.46 -54.96 112.03
N GLN A 720 35.43 -54.19 112.41
CA GLN A 720 35.26 -53.48 113.71
C GLN A 720 36.10 -52.18 113.73
N GLY A 721 35.62 -50.97 113.99
CA GLY A 721 34.35 -50.41 114.43
C GLY A 721 34.45 -48.87 114.35
N VAL A 722 33.30 -48.25 114.16
CA VAL A 722 33.00 -46.82 113.95
C VAL A 722 33.18 -46.04 115.28
N VAL A 723 33.15 -44.70 115.46
CA VAL A 723 32.06 -43.68 115.38
C VAL A 723 32.53 -42.49 116.24
N PHE A 724 32.15 -41.21 116.11
CA PHE A 724 31.29 -40.41 115.22
C PHE A 724 31.40 -38.94 115.67
N GLY A 725 30.89 -38.01 114.86
CA GLY A 725 30.21 -36.84 115.41
C GLY A 725 30.07 -35.61 114.50
N PRO A 726 29.17 -35.63 113.49
CA PRO A 726 28.63 -34.44 112.82
C PRO A 726 27.18 -34.12 113.26
N LEU A 727 26.85 -32.82 113.42
CA LEU A 727 25.47 -32.31 113.63
C LEU A 727 25.25 -30.97 112.89
N LEU A 728 25.48 -30.92 111.57
CA LEU A 728 25.29 -29.71 110.75
C LEU A 728 24.45 -29.91 109.47
N CYS A 729 23.89 -31.10 109.20
CA CYS A 729 23.38 -31.45 107.86
C CYS A 729 21.84 -31.46 107.69
N GLU A 730 21.05 -31.30 108.76
CA GLU A 730 19.58 -31.46 108.68
C GLU A 730 18.81 -30.18 108.27
N ILE A 731 19.38 -28.99 108.44
CA ILE A 731 18.72 -27.73 108.03
C ILE A 731 18.83 -27.46 106.53
N ASN A 732 19.82 -28.05 105.84
CA ASN A 732 20.04 -27.84 104.41
C ASN A 732 19.15 -28.70 103.48
N ALA A 733 18.51 -29.77 103.97
CA ALA A 733 17.76 -30.70 103.12
C ALA A 733 16.32 -30.26 102.79
N ILE A 734 15.69 -29.41 103.62
CA ILE A 734 14.32 -28.94 103.39
C ILE A 734 14.26 -27.78 102.39
N ARG A 735 15.29 -26.91 102.37
CA ARG A 735 15.37 -25.79 101.41
C ARG A 735 15.65 -26.25 99.98
N SER A 736 16.43 -27.32 99.79
CA SER A 736 16.75 -27.84 98.46
C SER A 736 15.57 -28.54 97.76
N TYR A 737 14.58 -29.05 98.50
CA TYR A 737 13.45 -29.79 97.92
C TYR A 737 12.38 -28.86 97.31
N GLN A 738 12.21 -27.65 97.85
CA GLN A 738 11.30 -26.63 97.29
C GLN A 738 11.92 -25.94 96.05
N GLU A 739 13.21 -25.61 96.08
CA GLU A 739 13.93 -25.03 94.93
C GLU A 739 13.96 -25.99 93.71
N VAL A 740 14.07 -27.31 93.93
CA VAL A 740 14.06 -28.32 92.84
C VAL A 740 12.68 -28.49 92.19
N ARG A 741 11.58 -28.27 92.93
CA ARG A 741 10.22 -28.39 92.38
C ARG A 741 9.87 -27.21 91.47
N GLU A 742 10.21 -25.99 91.89
CA GLU A 742 10.02 -24.78 91.07
C GLU A 742 10.91 -24.78 89.83
N MET A 743 12.15 -25.28 89.95
CA MET A 743 13.04 -25.49 88.79
C MET A 743 12.46 -26.47 87.77
N ARG A 744 11.81 -27.56 88.22
CA ARG A 744 11.25 -28.58 87.31
C ARG A 744 10.04 -28.05 86.52
N GLU A 745 9.16 -27.26 87.14
CA GLU A 745 8.01 -26.63 86.47
C GLU A 745 8.46 -25.52 85.49
N LEU A 746 9.53 -24.79 85.80
CA LEU A 746 10.14 -23.83 84.88
C LEU A 746 10.84 -24.52 83.71
N GLU A 747 11.49 -25.66 83.93
CA GLU A 747 12.12 -26.47 82.88
C GLU A 747 11.11 -27.06 81.89
N GLU A 748 9.92 -27.48 82.35
CA GLU A 748 8.85 -27.95 81.45
C GLU A 748 8.28 -26.81 80.59
N LYS A 749 8.00 -25.64 81.19
CA LYS A 749 7.58 -24.44 80.44
C LYS A 749 8.65 -23.98 79.46
N LEU A 750 9.94 -24.10 79.82
CA LEU A 750 11.06 -23.81 78.91
C LEU A 750 11.11 -24.80 77.74
N LYS A 751 10.80 -26.09 77.97
CA LYS A 751 10.73 -27.09 76.89
C LYS A 751 9.57 -26.84 75.93
N GLU A 752 8.39 -26.50 76.44
CA GLU A 752 7.22 -26.16 75.63
C GLU A 752 7.47 -24.90 74.79
N THR A 753 7.99 -23.83 75.39
CA THR A 753 8.34 -22.60 74.67
C THR A 753 9.43 -22.83 73.63
N ASN A 754 10.41 -23.70 73.91
CA ASN A 754 11.43 -24.10 72.93
C ASN A 754 10.87 -24.92 71.75
N LEU A 755 9.82 -25.70 71.97
CA LEU A 755 9.12 -26.44 70.91
C LEU A 755 8.36 -25.48 69.98
N ILE A 756 7.63 -24.53 70.57
CA ILE A 756 6.94 -23.46 69.83
C ILE A 756 7.95 -22.59 69.06
N LEU A 757 9.10 -22.25 69.67
CA LEU A 757 10.18 -21.52 69.00
C LEU A 757 10.78 -22.30 67.82
N LYS A 758 10.87 -23.63 67.90
CA LYS A 758 11.34 -24.46 66.77
C LYS A 758 10.33 -24.46 65.62
N GLU A 759 9.03 -24.48 65.91
CA GLU A 759 7.99 -24.39 64.89
C GLU A 759 7.99 -23.01 64.22
N PHE A 760 8.05 -21.93 64.99
CA PHE A 760 8.17 -20.58 64.43
C PHE A 760 9.46 -20.38 63.62
N LYS A 761 10.58 -20.99 64.02
CA LYS A 761 11.82 -20.98 63.21
C LYS A 761 11.68 -21.73 61.89
N LYS A 762 10.94 -22.84 61.84
CA LYS A 762 10.64 -23.56 60.58
C LYS A 762 9.75 -22.73 59.66
N VAL A 763 8.73 -22.06 60.20
CA VAL A 763 7.86 -21.17 59.43
C VAL A 763 8.63 -19.95 58.91
N LEU A 764 9.48 -19.35 59.74
CA LEU A 764 10.37 -18.26 59.31
C LEU A 764 11.31 -18.70 58.18
N ALA A 765 11.93 -19.87 58.29
CA ALA A 765 12.79 -20.41 57.21
C ALA A 765 12.02 -20.66 55.91
N ALA A 766 10.78 -21.17 55.99
CA ALA A 766 9.92 -21.34 54.82
C ALA A 766 9.53 -20.01 54.17
N LYS A 767 9.19 -18.99 54.98
CA LYS A 767 8.90 -17.64 54.47
C LYS A 767 10.14 -16.92 53.93
N GLN A 768 11.32 -17.18 54.48
CA GLN A 768 12.58 -16.71 53.93
C GLN A 768 12.83 -17.33 52.54
N GLY A 769 12.59 -18.64 52.38
CA GLY A 769 12.70 -19.32 51.08
C GLY A 769 11.70 -18.82 50.05
N GLU A 770 10.44 -18.58 50.43
CA GLU A 770 9.45 -17.94 49.54
C GLU A 770 9.90 -16.52 49.13
N LEU A 771 10.51 -15.76 50.04
CA LEU A 771 11.04 -14.43 49.75
C LEU A 771 12.19 -14.50 48.73
N ASP A 772 13.13 -15.43 48.92
CA ASP A 772 14.27 -15.64 48.02
C ASP A 772 13.79 -16.07 46.62
N GLU A 773 12.81 -16.98 46.53
CA GLU A 773 12.20 -17.37 45.24
C GLU A 773 11.48 -16.20 44.55
N THR A 774 10.83 -15.32 45.30
CA THR A 774 10.21 -14.11 44.71
C THR A 774 11.26 -13.09 44.27
N GLN A 775 12.39 -13.01 44.98
CA GLN A 775 13.51 -12.14 44.63
C GLN A 775 14.19 -12.63 43.34
N ASP A 776 14.38 -13.94 43.19
CA ASP A 776 14.94 -14.54 41.97
C ASP A 776 14.02 -14.31 40.76
N LYS A 777 12.69 -14.47 40.92
CA LYS A 777 11.71 -14.15 39.88
C LYS A 777 11.72 -12.66 39.52
N PHE A 778 11.92 -11.79 40.50
CA PHE A 778 12.03 -10.34 40.25
C PHE A 778 13.29 -10.02 39.44
N ASN A 779 14.43 -10.62 39.78
CA ASN A 779 15.68 -10.47 39.04
C ASN A 779 15.54 -11.00 37.59
N GLU A 780 14.89 -12.15 37.39
CA GLU A 780 14.65 -12.70 36.04
C GLU A 780 13.76 -11.77 35.19
N ILE A 781 12.78 -11.11 35.81
CA ILE A 781 11.94 -10.12 35.12
C ILE A 781 12.74 -8.86 34.77
N ASP A 782 13.65 -8.42 35.66
CA ASP A 782 14.48 -7.23 35.41
C ASP A 782 15.52 -7.49 34.30
N ASP A 783 16.08 -8.71 34.23
CA ASP A 783 16.93 -9.16 33.12
C ASP A 783 16.16 -9.21 31.79
N LYS A 784 14.91 -9.70 31.80
CA LYS A 784 14.05 -9.64 30.59
C LYS A 784 13.72 -8.20 30.20
N ARG A 785 13.49 -7.33 31.19
CA ARG A 785 13.18 -5.91 30.97
C ARG A 785 14.37 -5.15 30.39
N SER A 786 15.58 -5.43 30.86
CA SER A 786 16.81 -4.85 30.30
C SER A 786 17.07 -5.35 28.88
N GLY A 787 16.87 -6.64 28.60
CA GLY A 787 16.97 -7.18 27.24
C GLY A 787 15.96 -6.57 26.25
N VAL A 788 14.71 -6.33 26.69
CA VAL A 788 13.71 -5.62 25.87
C VAL A 788 14.11 -4.17 25.65
N LYS A 789 14.67 -3.51 26.66
CA LYS A 789 15.15 -2.12 26.54
C LYS A 789 16.28 -1.99 25.52
N GLU A 790 17.24 -2.92 25.50
CA GLU A 790 18.29 -2.95 24.48
C GLU A 790 17.75 -3.21 23.06
N ILE A 791 16.65 -3.94 22.91
CA ILE A 791 15.98 -4.13 21.61
C ILE A 791 15.30 -2.83 21.18
N ILE A 792 14.61 -2.14 22.11
CA ILE A 792 13.98 -0.84 21.84
C ILE A 792 15.03 0.19 21.43
N ASP A 793 16.12 0.31 22.17
CA ASP A 793 17.21 1.27 21.87
C ASP A 793 17.81 1.00 20.47
N ARG A 794 18.02 -0.28 20.10
CA ARG A 794 18.47 -0.64 18.74
C ARG A 794 17.45 -0.27 17.65
N LEU A 795 16.17 -0.51 17.89
CA LEU A 795 15.12 -0.15 16.94
C LEU A 795 14.97 1.37 16.80
N GLU A 796 15.14 2.13 17.88
CA GLU A 796 15.16 3.60 17.85
C GLU A 796 16.34 4.13 17.03
N GLU A 797 17.53 3.54 17.18
CA GLU A 797 18.69 3.87 16.36
C GLU A 797 18.46 3.55 14.87
N GLU A 798 17.88 2.40 14.55
CA GLU A 798 17.53 2.03 13.17
C GLU A 798 16.50 2.99 12.55
N VAL A 799 15.47 3.38 13.30
CA VAL A 799 14.46 4.35 12.85
C VAL A 799 15.11 5.72 12.61
N GLN A 800 15.99 6.19 13.49
CA GLN A 800 16.71 7.44 13.29
C GLN A 800 17.61 7.40 12.04
N MET A 801 18.27 6.27 11.78
CA MET A 801 19.09 6.08 10.58
C MET A 801 18.25 6.10 9.31
N VAL A 802 17.10 5.41 9.29
CA VAL A 802 16.16 5.43 8.16
C VAL A 802 15.61 6.83 7.92
N GLN A 803 15.29 7.57 8.99
CA GLN A 803 14.76 8.93 8.87
C GLN A 803 15.80 9.91 8.34
N LYS A 804 17.07 9.80 8.74
CA LYS A 804 18.18 10.55 8.13
C LYS A 804 18.36 10.21 6.65
N GLN A 805 18.34 8.92 6.29
CA GLN A 805 18.44 8.51 4.89
C GLN A 805 17.27 9.01 4.04
N ALA A 806 16.06 9.05 4.59
CA ALA A 806 14.88 9.61 3.92
C ALA A 806 15.04 11.12 3.69
N SER A 807 15.53 11.86 4.70
CA SER A 807 15.83 13.29 4.58
C SER A 807 16.90 13.57 3.51
N ASP A 808 18.00 12.82 3.52
CA ASP A 808 19.08 12.96 2.53
C ASP A 808 18.59 12.66 1.10
N LYS A 809 17.71 11.67 0.93
CA LYS A 809 17.09 11.35 -0.37
C LYS A 809 16.12 12.44 -0.82
N ALA A 810 15.33 12.99 0.09
CA ALA A 810 14.41 14.09 -0.19
C ALA A 810 15.16 15.34 -0.66
N GLU A 811 16.26 15.70 0.01
CA GLU A 811 17.11 16.83 -0.41
C GLU A 811 17.76 16.59 -1.79
N LYS A 812 18.20 15.36 -2.07
CA LYS A 812 18.76 15.00 -3.39
C LYS A 812 17.70 15.11 -4.49
N LEU A 813 16.47 14.67 -4.23
CA LEU A 813 15.34 14.82 -5.15
C LEU A 813 15.01 16.30 -5.37
N GLN A 814 14.94 17.11 -4.32
CA GLN A 814 14.67 18.53 -4.44
C GLN A 814 15.77 19.26 -5.24
N ARG A 815 17.05 18.91 -5.02
CA ARG A 815 18.18 19.42 -5.82
C ARG A 815 18.06 18.99 -7.28
N ALA A 816 17.69 17.74 -7.56
CA ALA A 816 17.48 17.24 -8.91
C ALA A 816 16.31 17.95 -9.61
N GLU A 817 15.18 18.14 -8.92
CA GLU A 817 14.03 18.89 -9.44
C GLU A 817 14.36 20.36 -9.71
N CYS A 818 15.10 21.02 -8.82
CA CYS A 818 15.56 22.39 -9.05
C CYS A 818 16.51 22.46 -10.26
N HIS A 819 17.36 21.45 -10.45
CA HIS A 819 18.22 21.36 -11.63
C HIS A 819 17.40 21.13 -12.90
N LEU A 820 16.40 20.25 -12.87
CA LEU A 820 15.50 19.94 -13.98
C LEU A 820 14.67 21.17 -14.37
N LYS A 821 14.13 21.90 -13.39
CA LYS A 821 13.43 23.19 -13.61
C LYS A 821 14.36 24.25 -14.21
N ARG A 822 15.65 24.29 -13.81
CA ARG A 822 16.63 25.24 -14.35
C ARG A 822 17.04 24.91 -15.78
N VAL A 823 17.20 23.62 -16.08
CA VAL A 823 17.50 23.12 -17.43
C VAL A 823 16.30 23.30 -18.35
N SER A 824 15.09 22.97 -17.89
CA SER A 824 13.84 23.18 -18.64
C SER A 824 13.58 24.65 -19.00
N ARG A 825 13.96 25.61 -18.15
CA ARG A 825 13.87 27.06 -18.46
C ARG A 825 14.95 27.57 -19.42
N ARG A 826 16.05 26.82 -19.63
CA ARG A 826 17.19 27.22 -20.46
C ARG A 826 17.21 26.57 -21.84
N LEU A 827 16.31 25.61 -22.10
CA LEU A 827 16.26 24.91 -23.37
C LEU A 827 15.29 25.60 -24.34
N SER A 828 15.81 26.04 -25.47
CA SER A 828 15.03 26.37 -26.68
C SER A 828 14.64 25.08 -27.39
N ASN A 829 13.52 25.06 -28.14
CA ASN A 829 13.01 23.89 -28.87
C ASN A 829 14.06 23.21 -29.78
N THR A 830 15.10 23.95 -30.21
CA THR A 830 16.22 23.42 -31.01
C THR A 830 17.24 22.60 -30.22
N ASP A 831 17.34 22.77 -28.90
CA ASP A 831 18.24 22.00 -28.04
C ASP A 831 17.59 20.72 -27.51
N LEU A 832 16.26 20.70 -27.28
CA LEU A 832 15.52 19.49 -26.92
C LEU A 832 15.71 18.39 -27.97
N SER A 833 15.60 18.74 -29.25
CA SER A 833 15.77 17.77 -30.35
C SER A 833 17.15 17.10 -30.37
N LYS A 834 18.21 17.81 -29.95
CA LYS A 834 19.56 17.22 -29.83
C LYS A 834 19.66 16.26 -28.65
N TYR A 835 19.08 16.62 -27.49
CA TYR A 835 19.06 15.74 -26.32
C TYR A 835 18.15 14.52 -26.52
N ASP A 836 17.04 14.66 -27.23
CA ASP A 836 16.14 13.57 -27.60
C ASP A 836 16.84 12.61 -28.58
N ARG A 837 17.57 13.14 -29.57
CA ARG A 837 18.43 12.34 -30.45
C ARG A 837 19.51 11.59 -29.65
N ASP A 838 20.16 12.28 -28.70
CA ASP A 838 21.24 11.70 -27.90
C ASP A 838 20.70 10.63 -26.92
N PHE A 839 19.46 10.79 -26.45
CA PHE A 839 18.74 9.82 -25.63
C PHE A 839 18.29 8.60 -26.44
N GLU A 840 17.74 8.80 -27.65
CA GLU A 840 17.45 7.72 -28.60
C GLU A 840 18.71 6.93 -28.94
N ILE A 841 19.84 7.62 -29.21
CA ILE A 841 21.13 6.97 -29.48
C ILE A 841 21.60 6.16 -28.27
N ARG A 842 21.39 6.64 -27.03
CA ARG A 842 21.74 5.88 -25.82
C ARG A 842 20.84 4.66 -25.62
N GLN A 843 19.53 4.79 -25.80
CA GLN A 843 18.61 3.66 -25.75
C GLN A 843 18.96 2.62 -26.80
N MET A 844 19.25 3.02 -28.04
CA MET A 844 19.65 2.10 -29.10
C MET A 844 21.00 1.42 -28.81
N LYS A 845 21.96 2.15 -28.24
CA LYS A 845 23.24 1.56 -27.78
C LYS A 845 23.04 0.58 -26.63
N GLU A 846 22.11 0.84 -25.73
CA GLU A 846 21.79 -0.02 -24.59
C GLU A 846 20.99 -1.25 -25.02
N ALA A 847 20.01 -1.11 -25.91
CA ALA A 847 19.29 -2.22 -26.54
C ALA A 847 20.25 -3.12 -27.32
N ASN A 848 21.16 -2.56 -28.12
CA ASN A 848 22.19 -3.33 -28.80
C ASN A 848 23.12 -4.04 -27.81
N ARG A 849 23.46 -3.42 -26.68
CA ARG A 849 24.25 -4.07 -25.62
C ARG A 849 23.50 -5.25 -24.98
N HIS A 850 22.20 -5.11 -24.74
CA HIS A 850 21.37 -6.20 -24.19
C HIS A 850 21.23 -7.35 -25.19
N VAL A 851 21.05 -7.07 -26.48
CA VAL A 851 21.00 -8.09 -27.53
C VAL A 851 22.34 -8.81 -27.64
N LEU A 852 23.47 -8.08 -27.60
CA LEU A 852 24.80 -8.69 -27.63
C LEU A 852 25.11 -9.50 -26.35
N GLN A 853 24.60 -9.08 -25.19
CA GLN A 853 24.67 -9.87 -23.96
C GLN A 853 23.82 -11.14 -24.06
N ARG A 854 22.61 -11.07 -24.63
CA ARG A 854 21.78 -12.27 -24.86
C ARG A 854 22.35 -13.20 -25.89
N LEU A 855 22.97 -12.69 -26.97
CA LEU A 855 23.68 -13.51 -27.95
C LEU A 855 24.92 -14.18 -27.33
N SER A 856 25.64 -13.46 -26.46
CA SER A 856 26.72 -14.04 -25.66
C SER A 856 26.21 -15.12 -24.70
N GLN A 857 25.04 -14.93 -24.08
CA GLN A 857 24.45 -15.89 -23.15
C GLN A 857 23.89 -17.12 -23.90
N MET A 858 23.26 -16.91 -25.06
CA MET A 858 22.80 -17.99 -25.95
C MET A 858 23.95 -18.84 -26.49
N ALA A 859 25.09 -18.24 -26.79
CA ALA A 859 26.30 -18.97 -27.15
C ALA A 859 26.90 -19.78 -25.97
N LEU A 860 26.56 -19.44 -24.72
CA LEU A 860 26.98 -20.18 -23.53
C LEU A 860 26.00 -21.30 -23.18
N ASP A 861 24.70 -21.03 -23.29
CA ASP A 861 23.64 -21.99 -22.95
C ASP A 861 23.54 -23.11 -24.01
N TYR A 862 23.94 -22.84 -25.25
CA TYR A 862 23.92 -23.79 -26.37
C TYR A 862 25.30 -23.87 -27.06
N PRO A 863 26.19 -24.78 -26.64
CA PRO A 863 27.55 -24.90 -27.17
C PRO A 863 27.60 -25.22 -28.67
N GLU A 864 26.56 -25.85 -29.22
CA GLU A 864 26.41 -26.15 -30.65
C GLU A 864 26.18 -24.88 -31.50
N MET A 865 25.59 -23.83 -30.90
CA MET A 865 25.32 -22.54 -31.57
C MET A 865 26.48 -21.55 -31.43
N ALA A 866 27.42 -21.79 -30.50
CA ALA A 866 28.56 -20.93 -30.26
C ALA A 866 29.46 -20.67 -31.50
N PRO A 867 29.78 -21.69 -32.34
CA PRO A 867 30.56 -21.47 -33.56
C PRO A 867 29.81 -20.63 -34.59
N LEU A 868 28.48 -20.80 -34.65
CA LEU A 868 27.61 -20.09 -35.59
C LEU A 868 27.47 -18.61 -35.20
N VAL A 869 27.22 -18.34 -33.91
CA VAL A 869 27.13 -16.98 -33.36
C VAL A 869 28.47 -16.26 -33.45
N GLY A 870 29.59 -16.95 -33.17
CA GLY A 870 30.93 -16.41 -33.32
C GLY A 870 31.28 -16.09 -34.78
N ARG A 871 30.93 -16.96 -35.73
CA ARG A 871 31.18 -16.74 -37.16
C ARG A 871 30.35 -15.57 -37.71
N TYR A 872 29.06 -15.48 -37.40
CA TYR A 872 28.22 -14.36 -37.84
C TYR A 872 28.60 -13.02 -37.17
N ALA A 873 29.06 -13.05 -35.92
CA ALA A 873 29.59 -11.86 -35.25
C ALA A 873 30.90 -11.37 -35.89
N ALA A 874 31.78 -12.29 -36.28
CA ALA A 874 33.02 -11.98 -37.00
C ALA A 874 32.76 -11.49 -38.44
N GLU A 875 31.85 -12.13 -39.18
CA GLU A 875 31.44 -11.72 -40.55
C GLU A 875 30.85 -10.30 -40.59
N ARG A 876 30.27 -9.83 -39.47
CA ARG A 876 29.66 -8.50 -39.36
C ARG A 876 30.49 -7.49 -38.56
N ASN A 877 31.72 -7.82 -38.17
CA ASN A 877 32.62 -6.98 -37.34
C ASN A 877 31.97 -6.50 -36.01
N VAL A 878 31.17 -7.34 -35.36
CA VAL A 878 30.52 -7.00 -34.09
C VAL A 878 31.20 -7.73 -32.94
N SER A 879 31.82 -6.99 -32.02
CA SER A 879 32.48 -7.57 -30.84
C SER A 879 31.44 -8.00 -29.80
N LEU A 880 31.41 -9.29 -29.47
CA LEU A 880 30.62 -9.78 -28.34
C LEU A 880 31.28 -9.36 -27.01
N PRO A 881 30.51 -8.93 -25.98
CA PRO A 881 31.06 -8.53 -24.70
C PRO A 881 31.82 -9.68 -24.01
N GLU A 882 33.10 -9.49 -23.71
CA GLU A 882 33.88 -10.45 -22.91
C GLU A 882 33.47 -10.41 -21.43
N LYS A 883 33.46 -11.59 -20.80
CA LYS A 883 32.97 -11.82 -19.44
C LYS A 883 33.69 -10.94 -18.41
N ARG A 884 32.92 -10.24 -17.57
CA ARG A 884 33.27 -10.06 -16.16
C ARG A 884 32.71 -11.24 -15.39
N SER A 885 33.59 -12.13 -14.94
CA SER A 885 33.25 -13.22 -14.04
C SER A 885 32.76 -12.65 -12.70
N THR A 886 31.46 -12.71 -12.44
CA THR A 886 30.90 -12.48 -11.11
C THR A 886 30.76 -13.84 -10.40
N PRO A 887 31.37 -14.04 -9.22
CA PRO A 887 31.19 -15.26 -8.46
C PRO A 887 29.80 -15.27 -7.81
N SER A 888 29.13 -16.41 -7.93
CA SER A 888 27.98 -16.81 -7.12
C SER A 888 28.36 -16.93 -5.65
N LEU A 889 27.51 -16.46 -4.73
CA LEU A 889 26.90 -17.29 -3.66
C LEU A 889 26.22 -16.43 -2.57
N SER A 890 25.06 -16.97 -2.15
CA SER A 890 24.51 -17.05 -0.79
C SER A 890 24.19 -15.77 0.00
N SER A 891 22.89 -15.68 0.28
CA SER A 891 22.27 -15.07 1.45
C SER A 891 23.02 -15.35 2.77
N THR A 892 23.44 -14.30 3.47
CA THR A 892 23.36 -14.26 4.94
C THR A 892 23.32 -12.82 5.43
N SER A 893 22.26 -12.50 6.16
CA SER A 893 22.09 -11.29 6.93
C SER A 893 23.09 -11.27 8.09
N ARG A 894 23.87 -10.19 8.25
CA ARG A 894 24.26 -9.64 9.56
C ARG A 894 24.90 -8.28 9.40
N SER A 895 24.30 -7.32 10.09
CA SER A 895 24.73 -5.95 10.29
C SER A 895 25.98 -5.87 11.15
N SER A 896 26.85 -4.90 10.87
CA SER A 896 27.20 -3.83 11.84
C SER A 896 28.23 -2.87 11.23
N PHE A 897 27.85 -1.60 11.28
CA PHE A 897 28.63 -0.43 11.68
C PHE A 897 30.11 -0.30 11.27
N GLY A 898 30.41 0.88 10.74
CA GLY A 898 31.56 1.63 11.25
C GLY A 898 32.49 2.25 10.22
N SER A 899 32.19 3.50 9.89
CA SER A 899 33.16 4.60 9.93
C SER A 899 34.11 4.80 8.73
N CYS A 900 33.79 5.90 8.05
CA CYS A 900 34.65 7.06 7.80
C CYS A 900 35.77 7.03 6.73
N ALA A 901 35.84 8.20 6.09
CA ALA A 901 37.04 8.84 5.57
C ALA A 901 37.55 8.42 4.18
N SER A 902 37.35 9.36 3.25
CA SER A 902 38.44 10.05 2.55
C SER A 902 39.69 9.23 2.25
N SER A 903 39.95 8.95 0.97
CA SER A 903 40.99 9.69 0.26
C SER A 903 41.14 9.16 -1.16
N ARG A 904 40.95 10.09 -2.09
CA ARG A 904 41.19 9.94 -3.51
C ARG A 904 42.71 9.99 -3.73
N ARG A 905 43.39 8.85 -3.78
CA ARG A 905 44.75 8.75 -4.34
C ARG A 905 44.63 8.47 -5.84
N LYS A 906 45.10 9.42 -6.66
CA LYS A 906 45.42 9.21 -8.08
C LYS A 906 46.79 8.54 -8.16
N SER A 907 46.90 7.43 -8.89
CA SER A 907 48.12 7.01 -9.59
C SER A 907 48.26 7.90 -10.83
N VAL A 908 49.32 8.70 -10.94
CA VAL A 908 50.60 8.37 -11.59
C VAL A 908 50.41 7.96 -13.06
N GLY A 909 50.62 8.94 -13.92
CA GLY A 909 50.99 8.80 -15.32
C GLY A 909 51.88 10.00 -15.67
N GLN A 910 53.20 9.79 -15.62
CA GLN A 910 54.21 10.59 -16.33
C GLN A 910 53.94 10.48 -17.85
N GLY A 911 54.21 11.44 -18.72
CA GLY A 911 54.89 12.72 -18.59
C GLY A 911 54.86 13.49 -19.92
N GLY A 912 55.56 14.64 -19.92
CA GLY A 912 55.78 15.55 -21.06
C GLY A 912 54.70 16.63 -21.19
N GLU A 913 54.98 17.92 -21.26
CA GLU A 913 56.24 18.64 -21.40
C GLU A 913 55.99 20.15 -21.11
N ALA A 914 57.04 20.84 -20.68
CA ALA A 914 57.35 22.24 -20.91
C ALA A 914 56.56 23.40 -20.25
N THR A 915 57.31 24.14 -19.40
CA THR A 915 57.54 25.62 -19.43
C THR A 915 56.33 26.55 -19.25
N THR A 916 56.29 27.58 -18.42
CA THR A 916 57.32 28.48 -17.84
C THR A 916 56.60 29.37 -16.81
N ALA A 917 57.34 29.80 -15.75
CA ALA A 917 57.41 31.16 -15.17
C ALA A 917 56.10 31.96 -14.90
N ARG A 918 55.91 32.75 -13.85
CA ARG A 918 56.73 33.33 -12.77
C ARG A 918 55.78 34.23 -11.94
N SER A 919 56.06 34.42 -10.64
CA SER A 919 55.89 35.66 -9.81
C SER A 919 54.54 36.42 -9.84
N ASP A 920 54.01 37.06 -8.80
CA ASP A 920 54.42 37.47 -7.45
C ASP A 920 53.10 37.96 -6.78
N ALA A 921 52.77 37.57 -5.55
CA ALA A 921 53.11 38.22 -4.28
C ALA A 921 52.22 39.43 -3.87
N SER A 922 51.96 39.47 -2.56
CA SER A 922 51.45 40.57 -1.71
C SER A 922 49.94 40.87 -1.75
N HIS A 923 49.16 40.67 -0.68
CA HIS A 923 49.11 41.20 0.70
C HIS A 923 48.11 42.36 0.87
N SER A 924 47.14 42.12 1.77
CA SER A 924 46.43 43.06 2.69
C SER A 924 45.84 44.36 2.10
N SER A 925 44.60 44.75 2.38
CA SER A 925 44.09 45.19 3.68
C SER A 925 42.78 45.95 3.39
N VAL A 926 41.70 45.71 4.14
CA VAL A 926 41.14 46.61 5.18
C VAL A 926 40.15 47.69 4.66
N LEU A 927 38.91 47.53 5.14
CA LEU A 927 37.89 48.53 5.55
C LEU A 927 37.50 49.69 4.61
N LYS A 928 36.20 49.76 4.30
CA LYS A 928 35.35 50.90 4.70
C LYS A 928 33.87 50.49 4.79
N LYS A 929 33.22 51.09 5.77
CA LYS A 929 31.87 50.87 6.33
C LYS A 929 31.05 52.15 6.04
N ILE A 930 29.72 52.08 6.19
CA ILE A 930 28.78 53.20 6.53
C ILE A 930 28.40 54.10 5.33
N ASP A 931 27.16 54.52 5.05
CA ASP A 931 25.85 54.41 5.74
C ASP A 931 24.68 54.58 4.75
N LEU A 932 23.50 54.16 5.22
CA LEU A 932 22.17 54.45 4.68
C LEU A 932 21.67 55.84 5.15
N SER A 933 20.96 56.57 4.29
CA SER A 933 19.92 57.52 4.73
C SER A 933 18.85 57.76 3.65
N LEU A 934 17.68 57.18 3.91
CA LEU A 934 16.28 57.60 3.66
C LEU A 934 15.96 58.82 2.78
N GLN A 935 14.92 58.65 1.95
CA GLN A 935 13.84 59.63 1.82
C GLN A 935 12.46 58.93 1.74
N ILE A 936 11.65 59.25 2.77
CA ILE A 936 10.19 59.13 3.00
C ILE A 936 9.59 57.73 3.18
#